data_AF-A0A8S2R4W8-F1
#
_entry.id   AF-A0A8S2R4W8-F1
#
_cell.length_a   1.000
_cell.length_b   1.000
_cell.length_c   1.000
_cell.angle_alpha   90.00
_cell.angle_beta   90.00
_cell.angle_gamma   90.00
#
_symmetry.space_group_name_H-M   'P 1'
#
loop_
_entity.id
_entity.type
_entity.pdbx_description
1 polymer ?
#
loop_
_entity_poly.entity_id
_entity_poly.type
_entity_poly.pdbx_seq_one_letter_code
_entity_poly.pdbx_strand_id
1 'polypeptide(L)'
;MSTSAPRGRGRGKRTSRPETGPLEPYRSQSMAVIPEKFHREIEDSDTKTNLGASPGRKPSSDQQRKSTSRSSVGRARSTRTFRHSLRSAVPESSVITMAKRPDRGGTAGQNLQMYTNHFKCNIPRTLKCHQYDIELEAANRDGTWRPAKKDDRFFVLKKIIDREHFPFVWYDEGKSLYSIELLVDLKSQYEIMIKDKKSDREQKYRLLLINLVKSYDIQVLWDFIENKIPIRPRDPIRILETLLKQTTRATMVCAKNQFYDRHQQLDDLGDGRGLAHGSYQAMFLTKIGATLNINSTFTCFYQPLNLVDFLCEYLQHDIIRDGIDEREQQLLLRKVLKPIWLETHHTESVRKYRIRGFGASARQHTFPRMTDANNNDVQERQSVYDYFLEKYNMKLQYPNLPTVELYTPPNKTQFHYLPMECCTIQAWQRSMKPLTTDQRARVTKKTVVRPSQRYQAIAEIVHNRQFNQDKYLKEIGMSVDDQEMLIVQGRLIAPPEIKYISGRDGRSEVVERINIGKWNIRNRFQKTRHIKRWACVMVSTQKPNQYQLSIAQQFVEHFPHVIERFGFCFEPNPIMKSDPAVPQKIHDRLQELKEANCEVVLFILNGVGEDIYKTIKYFGNHKLGIVTQCTDFVAIAKNINKLDMYLQNLVQKFNAKLGGINGMVSLARALTSSSTKDDIFMFFGADVTHTTCSRDKPSTAAVIGSIDSTSTQYASRVSEQYPARGRISLEIIKDLYQMATDLLKLFAQKNGCFPNKIVFYRDGVDDGHFQKVLDNELRALQNACKENLNYFKRQKIGWTLYVSLF
;
A
#
# COMPACT_ATOMS: atom_id res chain seq x y z
N MET A 1 -17.07 -56.99 17.62
CA MET A 1 -16.72 -58.41 17.88
C MET A 1 -15.65 -58.83 16.89
N SER A 2 -14.63 -59.55 17.39
CA SER A 2 -13.64 -60.39 16.67
C SER A 2 -12.81 -59.73 15.55
N THR A 3 -11.55 -59.34 15.83
CA THR A 3 -10.29 -60.09 15.56
C THR A 3 -10.00 -60.25 14.06
N SER A 4 -8.87 -59.85 13.48
CA SER A 4 -7.55 -60.44 13.73
C SER A 4 -6.53 -59.84 12.73
N ALA A 5 -5.27 -59.72 13.15
CA ALA A 5 -4.12 -59.53 12.27
C ALA A 5 -3.84 -60.81 11.43
N PRO A 6 -2.96 -60.76 10.42
CA PRO A 6 -1.58 -61.14 10.73
C PRO A 6 -0.47 -60.39 9.97
N ARG A 7 0.73 -60.58 10.53
CA ARG A 7 2.07 -60.15 10.12
C ARG A 7 2.57 -60.88 8.86
N GLY A 8 3.52 -60.26 8.14
CA GLY A 8 4.40 -60.94 7.19
C GLY A 8 5.62 -60.10 6.80
N ARG A 9 6.82 -60.54 7.23
CA ARG A 9 8.14 -59.94 6.97
C ARG A 9 8.69 -60.38 5.60
N GLY A 10 9.50 -59.54 4.95
CA GLY A 10 10.38 -59.95 3.84
C GLY A 10 11.44 -58.89 3.50
N ARG A 11 12.72 -59.24 3.68
CA ARG A 11 13.94 -58.43 3.48
C ARG A 11 14.37 -58.36 2.00
N GLY A 12 15.11 -57.32 1.60
CA GLY A 12 16.23 -57.51 0.66
C GLY A 12 16.70 -56.34 -0.24
N LYS A 13 17.89 -55.80 0.11
CA LYS A 13 18.99 -55.22 -0.74
C LYS A 13 18.71 -53.93 -1.55
N ARG A 14 19.37 -52.79 -1.26
CA ARG A 14 20.79 -52.33 -1.42
C ARG A 14 21.04 -51.62 -2.77
N THR A 15 21.64 -50.42 -2.64
CA THR A 15 22.46 -49.61 -3.56
C THR A 15 21.81 -48.89 -4.75
N SER A 16 21.70 -47.56 -4.66
CA SER A 16 22.61 -46.60 -5.32
C SER A 16 22.11 -45.15 -5.14
N ARG A 17 23.00 -44.27 -4.65
CA ARG A 17 22.86 -42.81 -4.79
C ARG A 17 23.16 -42.46 -6.26
N PRO A 18 22.55 -41.37 -6.76
CA PRO A 18 23.43 -40.30 -7.23
C PRO A 18 23.03 -38.94 -6.65
N GLU A 19 24.07 -38.19 -6.31
CA GLU A 19 24.04 -36.75 -6.08
C GLU A 19 23.60 -36.03 -7.37
N THR A 20 22.72 -35.03 -7.25
CA THR A 20 22.55 -34.00 -8.28
C THR A 20 22.49 -32.63 -7.59
N GLY A 21 23.38 -31.74 -8.04
CA GLY A 21 23.61 -30.41 -7.50
C GLY A 21 22.53 -29.38 -7.83
N PRO A 22 22.72 -28.13 -7.39
CA PRO A 22 21.71 -27.07 -7.52
C PRO A 22 21.64 -26.54 -8.96
N LEU A 23 20.42 -26.52 -9.51
CA LEU A 23 20.10 -25.93 -10.82
C LEU A 23 20.11 -24.40 -10.75
N GLU A 24 20.94 -23.78 -11.60
CA GLU A 24 20.95 -22.35 -11.90
C GLU A 24 19.70 -21.91 -12.71
N PRO A 25 19.31 -20.62 -12.63
CA PRO A 25 18.08 -20.11 -13.22
C PRO A 25 18.21 -19.84 -14.73
N TYR A 26 17.33 -20.45 -15.52
CA TYR A 26 17.18 -20.23 -16.97
C TYR A 26 16.73 -18.80 -17.29
N ARG A 27 17.49 -18.11 -18.16
CA ARG A 27 17.09 -16.89 -18.86
C ARG A 27 15.97 -17.19 -19.85
N SER A 28 14.82 -16.53 -19.72
CA SER A 28 13.72 -16.58 -20.69
C SER A 28 14.01 -15.70 -21.91
N GLN A 29 14.18 -16.32 -23.07
CA GLN A 29 14.12 -15.66 -24.37
C GLN A 29 12.65 -15.39 -24.73
N SER A 30 12.37 -14.16 -25.18
CA SER A 30 11.08 -13.73 -25.71
C SER A 30 10.86 -14.31 -27.11
N MET A 31 9.83 -15.13 -27.30
CA MET A 31 9.30 -15.45 -28.63
C MET A 31 7.90 -14.84 -28.77
N ALA A 32 7.80 -13.87 -29.68
CA ALA A 32 6.55 -13.39 -30.23
C ALA A 32 6.09 -14.36 -31.31
N VAL A 33 4.82 -14.78 -31.27
CA VAL A 33 4.17 -15.52 -32.35
C VAL A 33 3.34 -14.53 -33.15
N ILE A 34 3.80 -14.20 -34.36
CA ILE A 34 3.04 -13.51 -35.41
C ILE A 34 2.84 -14.52 -36.54
N PRO A 35 1.63 -14.73 -37.06
CA PRO A 35 1.43 -15.61 -38.21
C PRO A 35 1.86 -14.93 -39.52
N GLU A 36 2.71 -15.63 -40.26
CA GLU A 36 3.20 -15.27 -41.60
C GLU A 36 2.09 -15.26 -42.65
N LYS A 37 2.15 -14.26 -43.54
CA LYS A 37 1.99 -14.43 -45.00
C LYS A 37 2.49 -13.18 -45.73
N PHE A 38 3.16 -13.43 -46.86
CA PHE A 38 3.75 -12.50 -47.84
C PHE A 38 5.20 -12.06 -47.60
N HIS A 39 6.13 -12.77 -48.25
CA HIS A 39 7.08 -12.15 -49.19
C HIS A 39 7.65 -13.20 -50.16
N ARG A 40 7.58 -12.89 -51.46
CA ARG A 40 8.46 -13.43 -52.50
C ARG A 40 9.58 -12.40 -52.73
N GLU A 41 10.80 -12.94 -52.82
CA GLU A 41 11.92 -12.58 -53.70
C GLU A 41 12.38 -11.11 -53.74
N ILE A 42 13.64 -10.85 -53.36
CA ILE A 42 14.78 -10.72 -54.27
C ILE A 42 16.09 -10.65 -53.45
N GLU A 43 17.13 -11.20 -54.05
CA GLU A 43 18.43 -11.66 -53.58
C GLU A 43 19.44 -10.58 -53.11
N ASP A 44 20.35 -11.08 -52.26
CA ASP A 44 21.80 -10.89 -52.21
C ASP A 44 22.45 -9.58 -52.64
N SER A 45 23.25 -9.00 -51.73
CA SER A 45 24.71 -9.05 -51.92
C SER A 45 25.47 -8.57 -50.67
N ASP A 46 26.35 -9.46 -50.21
CA ASP A 46 27.46 -9.19 -49.31
C ASP A 46 28.34 -8.02 -49.79
N THR A 47 28.91 -7.25 -48.86
CA THR A 47 30.38 -7.18 -48.72
C THR A 47 30.84 -6.41 -47.48
N LYS A 48 31.86 -7.00 -46.85
CA LYS A 48 32.66 -6.52 -45.71
C LYS A 48 33.69 -5.45 -46.15
N THR A 49 34.36 -4.89 -45.12
CA THR A 49 35.71 -4.29 -45.09
C THR A 49 35.81 -2.81 -45.48
N ASN A 50 36.75 -2.00 -44.99
CA ASN A 50 37.53 -1.86 -43.75
C ASN A 50 38.18 -0.46 -43.88
N LEU A 51 38.55 0.14 -42.74
CA LEU A 51 39.73 1.01 -42.51
C LEU A 51 40.09 2.15 -43.49
N GLY A 52 40.35 3.35 -42.96
CA GLY A 52 41.23 4.31 -43.67
C GLY A 52 41.18 5.77 -43.23
N ALA A 53 42.18 6.14 -42.44
CA ALA A 53 42.67 7.47 -42.03
C ALA A 53 42.42 8.72 -42.92
N SER A 54 42.31 9.84 -42.20
CA SER A 54 42.60 11.28 -42.47
C SER A 54 43.79 11.57 -43.43
N PRO A 55 44.14 12.83 -43.83
CA PRO A 55 43.75 14.13 -43.26
C PRO A 55 43.60 15.34 -44.24
N GLY A 56 43.21 16.49 -43.70
CA GLY A 56 43.82 17.77 -44.12
C GLY A 56 42.86 18.90 -44.52
N ARG A 57 42.80 19.95 -43.67
CA ARG A 57 43.11 21.37 -43.97
C ARG A 57 42.32 22.32 -43.07
N LYS A 58 43.06 23.12 -42.29
CA LYS A 58 42.66 24.46 -41.79
C LYS A 58 43.17 25.52 -42.78
N PRO A 59 42.58 26.73 -42.79
CA PRO A 59 43.18 27.92 -42.13
C PRO A 59 42.12 28.65 -41.26
N SER A 60 42.37 29.13 -40.03
CA SER A 60 43.21 30.26 -39.52
C SER A 60 42.56 31.65 -39.60
N SER A 61 42.31 32.26 -38.43
CA SER A 61 42.30 33.71 -38.05
C SER A 61 41.28 33.88 -36.88
N ASP A 62 41.50 34.60 -35.79
CA ASP A 62 42.61 35.43 -35.36
C ASP A 62 42.57 35.64 -33.83
N GLN A 63 43.66 36.20 -33.36
CA GLN A 63 44.14 36.44 -32.00
C GLN A 63 43.21 37.28 -31.08
N GLN A 64 43.26 37.00 -29.76
CA GLN A 64 43.83 37.96 -28.80
C GLN A 64 44.14 37.30 -27.43
N ARG A 65 45.39 37.52 -26.97
CA ARG A 65 45.97 37.13 -25.68
C ARG A 65 45.97 38.32 -24.72
N LYS A 66 45.98 38.03 -23.40
CA LYS A 66 46.78 38.68 -22.32
C LYS A 66 46.58 37.86 -21.02
N SER A 67 47.54 37.01 -20.61
CA SER A 67 48.73 37.25 -19.75
C SER A 67 48.39 37.61 -18.29
N THR A 68 48.46 36.65 -17.35
CA THR A 68 49.57 36.33 -16.40
C THR A 68 49.52 37.06 -15.05
N SER A 69 49.43 36.30 -13.95
CA SER A 69 50.38 36.38 -12.82
C SER A 69 50.10 35.27 -11.78
N ARG A 70 51.12 34.47 -11.50
CA ARG A 70 51.22 33.56 -10.34
C ARG A 70 51.72 34.36 -9.13
N SER A 71 51.18 34.11 -7.95
CA SER A 71 51.88 34.22 -6.68
C SER A 71 51.48 33.07 -5.76
N SER A 72 52.46 32.57 -5.03
CA SER A 72 52.52 31.25 -4.42
C SER A 72 52.36 31.28 -2.90
N VAL A 73 51.99 30.10 -2.38
CA VAL A 73 52.22 29.53 -1.05
C VAL A 73 51.13 29.70 0.02
N GLY A 74 50.65 28.53 0.47
CA GLY A 74 50.36 28.29 1.89
C GLY A 74 48.91 27.92 2.22
N ARG A 75 48.50 26.65 2.06
CA ARG A 75 47.36 26.15 2.85
C ARG A 75 47.41 24.64 3.14
N ALA A 76 47.31 24.37 4.45
CA ALA A 76 47.29 23.09 5.11
C ALA A 76 46.16 22.16 4.61
N ARG A 77 46.43 20.86 4.68
CA ARG A 77 45.53 19.75 4.32
C ARG A 77 44.26 19.79 5.18
N SER A 78 43.13 20.08 4.53
CA SER A 78 41.77 19.79 5.03
C SER A 78 41.24 18.58 4.28
N THR A 79 40.96 17.50 5.00
CA THR A 79 40.23 16.32 4.53
C THR A 79 38.75 16.70 4.32
N ARG A 80 38.42 17.18 3.12
CA ARG A 80 37.04 17.37 2.66
C ARG A 80 36.40 16.01 2.33
N THR A 81 35.46 15.58 3.16
CA THR A 81 34.45 14.58 2.79
C THR A 81 33.53 15.19 1.73
N PHE A 82 33.67 14.72 0.49
CA PHE A 82 32.77 15.04 -0.62
C PHE A 82 31.36 14.48 -0.35
N ARG A 83 30.44 15.34 0.10
CA ARG A 83 29.01 15.11 -0.13
C ARG A 83 28.71 15.47 -1.59
N HIS A 84 28.52 14.46 -2.44
CA HIS A 84 27.93 14.66 -3.76
C HIS A 84 26.54 15.29 -3.60
N SER A 85 26.44 16.61 -3.78
CA SER A 85 25.19 17.21 -4.21
C SER A 85 25.03 16.85 -5.69
N LEU A 86 24.07 15.99 -6.00
CA LEU A 86 23.58 15.81 -7.36
C LEU A 86 22.87 17.09 -7.76
N ARG A 87 23.63 18.11 -8.19
CA ARG A 87 23.11 19.17 -9.03
C ARG A 87 22.82 18.54 -10.38
N SER A 88 21.53 18.41 -10.67
CA SER A 88 21.00 18.03 -11.98
C SER A 88 21.62 18.93 -13.05
N ALA A 89 22.46 18.37 -13.92
CA ALA A 89 22.96 19.04 -15.11
C ALA A 89 21.87 19.02 -16.21
N VAL A 90 20.71 19.61 -15.92
CA VAL A 90 19.65 19.83 -16.91
C VAL A 90 19.53 21.34 -17.11
N PRO A 91 19.65 21.86 -18.35
CA PRO A 91 19.41 23.26 -18.65
C PRO A 91 18.02 23.69 -18.16
N GLU A 92 17.92 24.88 -17.57
CA GLU A 92 16.69 25.48 -16.99
C GLU A 92 15.53 25.75 -17.98
N SER A 93 15.59 25.25 -19.22
CA SER A 93 14.70 25.66 -20.32
C SER A 93 13.54 24.73 -20.65
N SER A 94 13.14 23.76 -19.81
CA SER A 94 11.92 22.96 -20.08
C SER A 94 11.27 22.27 -18.86
N VAL A 95 11.15 22.96 -17.72
CA VAL A 95 10.34 22.44 -16.61
C VAL A 95 8.87 22.57 -17.01
N ILE A 96 8.15 21.44 -17.13
CA ILE A 96 6.72 21.47 -17.44
C ILE A 96 5.99 22.02 -16.21
N THR A 97 5.31 23.15 -16.36
CA THR A 97 4.53 23.78 -15.28
C THR A 97 3.11 23.23 -15.23
N MET A 98 2.57 23.04 -14.03
CA MET A 98 1.16 22.69 -13.84
C MET A 98 0.25 23.75 -14.46
N ALA A 99 -0.83 23.31 -15.12
CA ALA A 99 -1.85 24.21 -15.65
C ALA A 99 -2.52 24.97 -14.51
N LYS A 100 -2.68 26.28 -14.67
CA LYS A 100 -3.49 27.09 -13.74
C LYS A 100 -4.96 26.73 -13.90
N ARG A 101 -5.74 26.88 -12.83
CA ARG A 101 -7.20 26.75 -12.91
C ARG A 101 -7.73 27.74 -13.96
N PRO A 102 -8.48 27.29 -14.97
CA PRO A 102 -8.86 28.13 -16.11
C PRO A 102 -9.92 29.19 -15.77
N ASP A 103 -10.76 28.96 -14.76
CA ASP A 103 -11.90 29.81 -14.42
C ASP A 103 -12.09 29.98 -12.89
N ARG A 104 -13.15 30.69 -12.48
CA ARG A 104 -13.57 30.83 -11.07
C ARG A 104 -14.21 29.56 -10.51
N GLY A 105 -14.20 28.44 -11.25
CA GLY A 105 -14.95 27.22 -11.02
C GLY A 105 -15.97 26.97 -12.12
N GLY A 106 -16.34 25.70 -12.36
CA GLY A 106 -17.36 25.35 -13.33
C GLY A 106 -18.76 25.87 -12.94
N THR A 107 -19.65 26.02 -13.92
CA THR A 107 -21.00 26.60 -13.76
C THR A 107 -22.13 25.58 -13.87
N ALA A 108 -21.86 24.38 -14.36
CA ALA A 108 -22.89 23.35 -14.56
C ALA A 108 -23.43 22.76 -13.24
N GLY A 109 -24.71 22.41 -13.23
CA GLY A 109 -25.37 21.75 -12.10
C GLY A 109 -26.11 22.70 -11.16
N GLN A 110 -26.90 22.12 -10.25
CA GLN A 110 -27.65 22.87 -9.24
C GLN A 110 -26.77 23.18 -8.03
N ASN A 111 -26.85 24.40 -7.51
CA ASN A 111 -26.15 24.83 -6.31
C ASN A 111 -26.69 24.12 -5.05
N LEU A 112 -25.80 23.63 -4.19
CA LEU A 112 -26.13 23.13 -2.85
C LEU A 112 -25.06 23.51 -1.82
N GLN A 113 -25.42 23.62 -0.56
CA GLN A 113 -24.45 23.78 0.53
C GLN A 113 -23.99 22.41 1.03
N MET A 114 -22.71 22.30 1.37
CA MET A 114 -22.11 21.08 1.88
C MET A 114 -21.20 21.40 3.06
N TYR A 115 -21.25 20.56 4.09
CA TYR A 115 -20.27 20.59 5.16
C TYR A 115 -19.02 19.81 4.74
N THR A 116 -17.87 20.28 5.17
CA THR A 116 -16.57 19.59 5.01
C THR A 116 -16.01 19.26 6.38
N ASN A 117 -15.11 18.29 6.48
CA ASN A 117 -14.41 18.01 7.73
C ASN A 117 -13.16 18.89 7.93
N HIS A 118 -13.20 20.11 7.42
CA HIS A 118 -12.15 21.12 7.57
C HIS A 118 -12.57 22.18 8.58
N PHE A 119 -11.62 22.59 9.40
CA PHE A 119 -11.76 23.68 10.38
C PHE A 119 -10.80 24.79 9.99
N LYS A 120 -11.24 26.05 10.03
CA LYS A 120 -10.39 27.18 9.62
C LYS A 120 -9.26 27.38 10.62
N CYS A 121 -8.04 27.60 10.15
CA CYS A 121 -6.93 27.98 11.00
C CYS A 121 -6.62 29.46 10.84
N ASN A 122 -6.50 30.17 11.96
CA ASN A 122 -5.99 31.53 11.98
C ASN A 122 -4.52 31.47 12.39
N ILE A 123 -3.64 31.88 11.48
CA ILE A 123 -2.18 31.84 11.66
C ILE A 123 -1.65 33.26 11.45
N PRO A 124 -0.84 33.80 12.38
CA PRO A 124 -0.29 35.15 12.21
C PRO A 124 0.58 35.27 10.97
N ARG A 125 0.30 36.29 10.14
CA ARG A 125 1.05 36.54 8.88
C ARG A 125 2.52 36.85 9.13
N THR A 126 2.81 37.51 10.24
CA THR A 126 4.14 37.99 10.64
C THR A 126 4.98 36.94 11.35
N LEU A 127 4.44 35.73 11.56
CA LEU A 127 5.13 34.66 12.27
C LEU A 127 6.41 34.27 11.52
N LYS A 128 7.53 34.25 12.25
CA LYS A 128 8.80 33.73 11.78
C LYS A 128 9.16 32.49 12.58
N CYS A 129 9.66 31.48 11.89
CA CYS A 129 10.09 30.23 12.51
C CYS A 129 11.51 29.89 12.08
N HIS A 130 12.32 29.45 13.02
CA HIS A 130 13.70 29.04 12.79
C HIS A 130 13.82 27.53 12.94
N GLN A 131 14.44 26.87 11.96
CA GLN A 131 14.70 25.44 11.98
C GLN A 131 16.17 25.19 12.31
N TYR A 132 16.42 24.28 13.24
CA TYR A 132 17.75 23.86 13.66
C TYR A 132 17.93 22.37 13.48
N ASP A 133 19.15 21.97 13.10
CA ASP A 133 19.54 20.57 13.15
C ASP A 133 20.00 20.22 14.56
N ILE A 134 19.47 19.12 15.09
CA ILE A 134 19.82 18.57 16.40
C ILE A 134 20.21 17.09 16.30
N GLU A 135 21.03 16.65 17.23
CA GLU A 135 21.32 15.23 17.44
C GLU A 135 21.18 14.88 18.92
N LEU A 136 20.41 13.82 19.18
CA LEU A 136 20.20 13.32 20.53
C LEU A 136 20.89 11.97 20.68
N GLU A 137 21.78 11.88 21.66
CA GLU A 137 22.64 10.73 21.90
C GLU A 137 22.45 10.18 23.31
N ALA A 138 22.74 8.89 23.48
CA ALA A 138 22.77 8.19 24.74
C ALA A 138 24.18 7.61 24.96
N ALA A 139 24.71 7.72 26.18
CA ALA A 139 26.00 7.16 26.52
C ALA A 139 25.94 5.63 26.60
N ASN A 140 26.96 4.97 26.08
CA ASN A 140 27.22 3.55 26.27
C ASN A 140 28.00 3.33 27.58
N ARG A 141 28.13 2.07 27.99
CA ARG A 141 28.87 1.69 29.22
C ARG A 141 30.38 1.96 29.11
N ASP A 142 30.91 1.96 27.91
CA ASP A 142 32.31 2.28 27.59
C ASP A 142 32.55 3.80 27.47
N GLY A 143 31.55 4.63 27.74
CA GLY A 143 31.63 6.09 27.64
C GLY A 143 31.45 6.64 26.21
N THR A 144 31.30 5.78 25.20
CA THR A 144 31.03 6.22 23.82
C THR A 144 29.58 6.68 23.65
N TRP A 145 29.32 7.53 22.66
CA TRP A 145 27.96 8.02 22.38
C TRP A 145 27.33 7.26 21.21
N ARG A 146 26.03 7.00 21.31
CA ARG A 146 25.21 6.45 20.23
C ARG A 146 23.93 7.26 20.05
N PRO A 147 23.32 7.27 18.86
CA PRO A 147 22.02 7.91 18.68
C PRO A 147 20.98 7.35 19.66
N ALA A 148 20.24 8.23 20.32
CA ALA A 148 19.16 7.85 21.22
C ALA A 148 18.07 7.06 20.47
N LYS A 149 17.49 6.06 21.14
CA LYS A 149 16.38 5.28 20.57
C LYS A 149 15.20 6.19 20.31
N LYS A 150 14.49 5.98 19.20
CA LYS A 150 13.35 6.83 18.78
C LYS A 150 12.32 7.04 19.89
N ASP A 151 11.99 5.99 20.62
CA ASP A 151 10.98 6.02 21.69
C ASP A 151 11.38 6.90 22.87
N ASP A 152 12.69 7.12 23.09
CA ASP A 152 13.20 7.92 24.19
C ASP A 152 13.30 9.41 23.82
N ARG A 153 13.48 9.73 22.52
CA ARG A 153 13.91 11.07 22.07
C ARG A 153 13.00 12.19 22.53
N PHE A 154 11.69 12.00 22.38
CA PHE A 154 10.71 13.02 22.71
C PHE A 154 10.73 13.37 24.21
N PHE A 155 10.75 12.34 25.06
CA PHE A 155 10.77 12.52 26.51
C PHE A 155 12.08 13.13 27.00
N VAL A 156 13.21 12.63 26.49
CA VAL A 156 14.55 13.12 26.85
C VAL A 156 14.70 14.58 26.43
N LEU A 157 14.33 14.93 25.20
CA LEU A 157 14.45 16.30 24.72
C LEU A 157 13.61 17.26 25.55
N LYS A 158 12.36 16.89 25.87
CA LYS A 158 11.48 17.70 26.74
C LYS A 158 12.13 17.96 28.10
N LYS A 159 12.75 16.95 28.71
CA LYS A 159 13.45 17.10 29.99
C LYS A 159 14.67 18.03 29.91
N ILE A 160 15.41 18.00 28.79
CA ILE A 160 16.53 18.91 28.56
C ILE A 160 16.02 20.34 28.39
N ILE A 161 15.00 20.55 27.54
CA ILE A 161 14.36 21.86 27.30
C ILE A 161 13.88 22.47 28.63
N ASP A 162 13.18 21.68 29.45
CA ASP A 162 12.64 22.13 30.74
C ASP A 162 13.78 22.51 31.72
N ARG A 163 14.84 21.68 31.80
CA ARG A 163 15.98 21.86 32.73
C ARG A 163 16.85 23.05 32.36
N GLU A 164 17.17 23.18 31.07
CA GLU A 164 18.11 24.18 30.55
C GLU A 164 17.38 25.48 30.16
N HIS A 165 16.07 25.56 30.45
CA HIS A 165 15.22 26.72 30.22
C HIS A 165 15.31 27.27 28.79
N PHE A 166 15.23 26.37 27.81
CA PHE A 166 15.17 26.75 26.41
C PHE A 166 14.01 27.73 26.18
N PRO A 167 14.14 28.69 25.24
CA PRO A 167 13.00 29.47 24.78
C PRO A 167 11.96 28.56 24.14
N PHE A 168 10.79 29.09 23.78
CA PHE A 168 9.71 28.29 23.24
C PHE A 168 10.13 27.52 21.97
N VAL A 169 10.20 26.20 22.09
CA VAL A 169 10.64 25.29 21.02
C VAL A 169 9.72 24.08 20.86
N TRP A 170 9.72 23.52 19.66
CA TRP A 170 9.06 22.24 19.35
C TRP A 170 9.89 21.40 18.38
N TYR A 171 9.65 20.09 18.34
CA TYR A 171 10.59 19.13 17.73
C TYR A 171 9.90 18.06 16.88
N ASP A 172 10.53 17.65 15.78
CA ASP A 172 10.00 16.66 14.83
C ASP A 172 10.26 15.19 15.16
N GLU A 173 10.90 14.89 16.31
CA GLU A 173 11.32 13.53 16.73
C GLU A 173 12.43 12.89 15.88
N GLY A 174 12.87 13.62 14.87
CA GLY A 174 13.97 13.26 14.00
C GLY A 174 15.21 14.03 14.39
N LYS A 175 15.51 15.05 13.60
CA LYS A 175 16.73 15.85 13.72
C LYS A 175 16.43 17.34 13.63
N SER A 176 15.16 17.76 13.66
CA SER A 176 14.82 19.18 13.49
C SER A 176 14.07 19.73 14.69
N LEU A 177 14.69 20.73 15.33
CA LEU A 177 14.10 21.58 16.36
C LEU A 177 13.63 22.88 15.71
N TYR A 178 12.53 23.43 16.22
CA TYR A 178 11.94 24.68 15.73
C TYR A 178 11.73 25.65 16.88
N SER A 179 11.86 26.93 16.61
CA SER A 179 11.59 28.02 17.56
C SER A 179 11.04 29.26 16.85
N ILE A 180 10.44 30.16 17.63
CA ILE A 180 10.09 31.52 17.17
C ILE A 180 11.29 32.44 17.31
N GLU A 181 12.02 32.31 18.41
CA GLU A 181 13.20 33.12 18.72
C GLU A 181 14.47 32.49 18.15
N LEU A 182 15.45 33.32 17.78
CA LEU A 182 16.75 32.81 17.34
C LEU A 182 17.53 32.24 18.54
N LEU A 183 17.79 30.94 18.50
CA LEU A 183 18.76 30.31 19.40
C LEU A 183 20.18 30.81 19.05
N VAL A 184 20.84 31.43 20.02
CA VAL A 184 22.17 32.04 19.83
C VAL A 184 23.33 31.04 20.05
N ASP A 185 23.15 30.06 20.96
CA ASP A 185 24.21 29.13 21.35
C ASP A 185 24.20 27.81 20.56
N LEU A 186 24.37 27.92 19.24
CA LEU A 186 24.23 26.83 18.26
C LEU A 186 25.29 25.73 18.31
N LYS A 187 26.20 25.74 19.29
CA LYS A 187 27.22 24.70 19.51
C LYS A 187 27.21 24.14 20.92
N SER A 188 26.21 24.51 21.71
CA SER A 188 26.07 24.01 23.07
C SER A 188 25.69 22.54 23.08
N GLN A 189 26.28 21.83 24.04
CA GLN A 189 25.95 20.46 24.35
C GLN A 189 25.24 20.45 25.68
N TYR A 190 24.05 19.86 25.72
CA TYR A 190 23.24 19.80 26.93
C TYR A 190 23.14 18.35 27.38
N GLU A 191 23.64 18.06 28.56
CA GLU A 191 23.68 16.70 29.10
C GLU A 191 22.70 16.54 30.26
N ILE A 192 22.04 15.39 30.31
CA ILE A 192 21.11 15.06 31.40
C ILE A 192 21.26 13.58 31.79
N MET A 193 21.21 13.33 33.10
CA MET A 193 21.03 11.99 33.64
C MET A 193 19.54 11.75 33.85
N ILE A 194 19.01 10.69 33.24
CA ILE A 194 17.61 10.30 33.42
C ILE A 194 17.60 8.93 34.09
N LYS A 195 16.99 8.86 35.27
CA LYS A 195 16.63 7.59 35.91
C LYS A 195 15.58 6.91 35.05
N ASP A 196 15.91 5.73 34.56
CA ASP A 196 14.93 4.86 33.93
C ASP A 196 13.96 4.38 35.01
N LYS A 197 12.72 4.88 34.95
CA LYS A 197 11.62 4.47 35.85
C LYS A 197 11.44 2.95 35.91
N LYS A 198 11.97 2.21 34.94
CA LYS A 198 11.80 0.77 34.79
C LYS A 198 13.00 -0.06 35.22
N SER A 199 14.18 0.50 35.48
CA SER A 199 15.35 -0.33 35.81
C SER A 199 16.21 0.21 36.96
N ASP A 200 15.79 1.33 37.57
CA ASP A 200 16.54 2.09 38.58
C ASP A 200 17.97 2.46 38.13
N ARG A 201 18.25 2.30 36.84
CA ARG A 201 19.52 2.67 36.21
C ARG A 201 19.42 4.08 35.68
N GLU A 202 20.47 4.84 35.93
CA GLU A 202 20.63 6.14 35.31
C GLU A 202 21.24 5.98 33.92
N GLN A 203 20.59 6.59 32.93
CA GLN A 203 21.08 6.67 31.57
C GLN A 203 21.43 8.12 31.27
N LYS A 204 22.69 8.35 30.87
CA LYS A 204 23.15 9.67 30.42
C LYS A 204 22.72 9.91 28.98
N TYR A 205 22.16 11.09 28.73
CA TYR A 205 21.80 11.59 27.40
C TYR A 205 22.49 12.92 27.13
N ARG A 206 22.71 13.21 25.85
CA ARG A 206 23.25 14.49 25.37
C ARG A 206 22.47 14.98 24.17
N LEU A 207 22.08 16.25 24.20
CA LEU A 207 21.57 16.99 23.07
C LEU A 207 22.70 17.83 22.47
N LEU A 208 22.89 17.69 21.17
CA LEU A 208 23.76 18.53 20.36
C LEU A 208 22.88 19.44 19.52
N LEU A 209 22.96 20.75 19.75
CA LEU A 209 22.46 21.75 18.82
C LEU A 209 23.56 21.97 17.77
N ILE A 210 23.27 21.71 16.50
CA ILE A 210 24.30 21.63 15.45
C ILE A 210 24.44 22.97 14.71
N ASN A 211 23.35 23.44 14.11
CA ASN A 211 23.32 24.70 13.36
C ASN A 211 21.88 25.14 13.07
N LEU A 212 21.72 26.43 12.81
CA LEU A 212 20.55 26.98 12.12
C LEU A 212 20.55 26.46 10.68
N VAL A 213 19.45 25.83 10.28
CA VAL A 213 19.23 25.34 8.91
C VAL A 213 18.66 26.47 8.06
N LYS A 214 17.53 27.04 8.49
CA LYS A 214 16.81 28.07 7.75
C LYS A 214 15.81 28.81 8.64
N SER A 215 15.60 30.09 8.34
CA SER A 215 14.51 30.90 8.86
C SER A 215 13.39 30.98 7.82
N TYR A 216 12.15 30.79 8.25
CA TYR A 216 10.96 30.80 7.41
C TYR A 216 10.05 31.94 7.84
N ASP A 217 9.62 32.73 6.86
CA ASP A 217 8.51 33.66 7.03
C ASP A 217 7.21 32.93 6.67
N ILE A 218 6.28 32.84 7.62
CA ILE A 218 5.02 32.11 7.44
C ILE A 218 4.08 32.85 6.48
N GLN A 219 4.32 34.13 6.16
CA GLN A 219 3.58 34.86 5.12
C GLN A 219 3.59 34.14 3.77
N VAL A 220 4.63 33.34 3.49
CA VAL A 220 4.75 32.54 2.27
C VAL A 220 3.57 31.60 2.05
N LEU A 221 2.89 31.16 3.12
CA LEU A 221 1.66 30.38 3.00
C LEU A 221 0.58 31.17 2.26
N TRP A 222 0.43 32.46 2.57
CA TRP A 222 -0.60 33.30 1.98
C TRP A 222 -0.21 33.78 0.60
N ASP A 223 1.09 34.02 0.37
CA ASP A 223 1.58 34.27 -0.98
C ASP A 223 1.27 33.11 -1.93
N PHE A 224 1.28 31.86 -1.43
CA PHE A 224 0.83 30.71 -2.21
C PHE A 224 -0.70 30.71 -2.44
N ILE A 225 -1.49 30.93 -1.39
CA ILE A 225 -2.98 30.96 -1.50
C ILE A 225 -3.45 32.08 -2.43
N GLU A 226 -2.79 33.23 -2.39
CA GLU A 226 -3.04 34.40 -3.23
C GLU A 226 -2.43 34.26 -4.65
N ASN A 227 -1.84 33.09 -4.97
CA ASN A 227 -1.20 32.75 -6.26
C ASN A 227 -0.03 33.68 -6.66
N LYS A 228 0.64 34.31 -5.70
CA LYS A 228 1.88 35.08 -5.94
C LYS A 228 3.08 34.17 -6.18
N ILE A 229 3.09 32.99 -5.59
CA ILE A 229 4.11 31.96 -5.83
C ILE A 229 3.49 30.68 -6.39
N PRO A 230 4.17 30.00 -7.35
CA PRO A 230 3.63 28.79 -7.97
C PRO A 230 3.91 27.51 -7.18
N ILE A 231 4.89 27.55 -6.26
CA ILE A 231 5.36 26.37 -5.53
C ILE A 231 4.74 26.34 -4.14
N ARG A 232 4.08 25.22 -3.81
CA ARG A 232 3.50 24.99 -2.49
C ARG A 232 4.59 25.00 -1.40
N PRO A 233 4.49 25.84 -0.36
CA PRO A 233 5.51 25.95 0.69
C PRO A 233 5.46 24.77 1.67
N ARG A 234 6.19 23.69 1.35
CA ARG A 234 6.16 22.42 2.11
C ARG A 234 6.75 22.53 3.52
N ASP A 235 7.90 23.19 3.67
CA ASP A 235 8.59 23.26 4.96
C ASP A 235 7.79 24.06 6.01
N PRO A 236 7.25 25.26 5.70
CA PRO A 236 6.36 25.98 6.62
C PRO A 236 5.13 25.18 7.05
N ILE A 237 4.49 24.44 6.13
CA ILE A 237 3.37 23.55 6.47
C ILE A 237 3.82 22.48 7.45
N ARG A 238 4.96 21.80 7.18
CA ARG A 238 5.50 20.76 8.04
C ARG A 238 5.87 21.28 9.44
N ILE A 239 6.42 22.49 9.52
CA ILE A 239 6.79 23.14 10.79
C ILE A 239 5.56 23.30 11.69
N LEU A 240 4.47 23.83 11.13
CA LEU A 240 3.21 24.04 11.84
C LEU A 240 2.46 22.73 12.13
N GLU A 241 2.51 21.75 11.23
CA GLU A 241 1.96 20.41 11.52
C GLU A 241 2.71 19.72 12.67
N THR A 242 4.01 19.90 12.76
CA THR A 242 4.81 19.38 13.89
C THR A 242 4.44 20.07 15.19
N LEU A 243 4.12 21.37 15.16
CA LEU A 243 3.62 22.11 16.33
C LEU A 243 2.28 21.53 16.83
N LEU A 244 1.31 21.36 15.92
CA LEU A 244 -0.01 20.77 16.19
C LEU A 244 0.05 19.37 16.84
N LYS A 245 1.19 18.68 16.70
CA LYS A 245 1.40 17.33 17.22
C LYS A 245 2.05 17.29 18.59
N GLN A 246 2.66 18.38 19.08
CA GLN A 246 3.50 18.34 20.28
C GLN A 246 2.79 17.82 21.52
N THR A 247 1.66 18.43 21.90
CA THR A 247 0.88 18.00 23.06
C THR A 247 0.33 16.59 22.87
N THR A 248 -0.16 16.28 21.66
CA THR A 248 -0.78 14.99 21.32
C THR A 248 0.20 13.83 21.45
N ARG A 249 1.47 14.07 21.11
CA ARG A 249 2.55 13.09 21.22
C ARG A 249 2.86 12.72 22.66
N ALA A 250 2.68 13.67 23.58
CA ALA A 250 2.91 13.43 24.99
C ALA A 250 1.81 12.54 25.62
N THR A 251 0.58 12.61 25.10
CA THR A 251 -0.59 11.97 25.73
C THR A 251 -1.11 10.75 24.96
N MET A 252 -0.94 10.69 23.64
CA MET A 252 -1.56 9.68 22.77
C MET A 252 -0.53 8.77 22.10
N VAL A 253 -0.99 7.68 21.48
CA VAL A 253 -0.21 6.88 20.53
C VAL A 253 -0.31 7.53 19.16
N CYS A 254 0.83 7.90 18.60
CA CYS A 254 0.89 8.61 17.33
C CYS A 254 1.46 7.72 16.23
N ALA A 255 0.73 7.62 15.11
CA ALA A 255 1.19 6.95 13.90
C ALA A 255 1.08 7.90 12.70
N LYS A 256 2.17 8.61 12.38
CA LYS A 256 2.20 9.71 11.40
C LYS A 256 1.23 10.84 11.77
N ASN A 257 0.10 10.94 11.08
CA ASN A 257 -0.95 11.94 11.26
C ASN A 257 -2.19 11.33 11.93
N GLN A 258 -2.06 10.17 12.55
CA GLN A 258 -3.13 9.45 13.26
C GLN A 258 -2.83 9.38 14.75
N PHE A 259 -3.84 9.62 15.59
CA PHE A 259 -3.72 9.73 17.03
C PHE A 259 -4.75 8.81 17.70
N TYR A 260 -4.28 7.99 18.63
CA TYR A 260 -5.08 7.00 19.35
C TYR A 260 -4.89 7.18 20.85
N ASP A 261 -6.00 7.34 21.57
CA ASP A 261 -5.96 7.41 23.04
C ASP A 261 -5.45 6.07 23.60
N ARG A 262 -4.58 6.12 24.62
CA ARG A 262 -4.04 4.94 25.32
C ARG A 262 -5.00 4.35 26.34
N HIS A 263 -6.02 5.09 26.74
CA HIS A 263 -6.98 4.71 27.77
C HIS A 263 -8.24 4.08 27.20
N GLN A 264 -8.42 4.10 25.88
CA GLN A 264 -9.57 3.44 25.24
C GLN A 264 -9.47 1.92 25.36
N GLN A 265 -10.64 1.27 25.40
CA GLN A 265 -10.75 -0.17 25.22
C GLN A 265 -10.65 -0.50 23.73
N LEU A 266 -9.92 -1.56 23.40
CA LEU A 266 -9.83 -2.05 22.03
C LEU A 266 -11.03 -2.94 21.70
N ASP A 267 -11.59 -2.70 20.52
CA ASP A 267 -12.67 -3.50 19.97
C ASP A 267 -12.14 -4.85 19.47
N ASP A 268 -12.57 -5.96 20.08
CA ASP A 268 -12.03 -7.28 19.71
C ASP A 268 -12.28 -7.64 18.24
N LEU A 269 -11.22 -8.12 17.57
CA LEU A 269 -11.20 -8.60 16.20
C LEU A 269 -10.83 -10.09 16.11
N GLY A 270 -10.50 -10.76 17.23
CA GLY A 270 -9.97 -12.12 17.26
C GLY A 270 -8.48 -12.21 16.90
N ASP A 271 -7.90 -13.40 17.09
CA ASP A 271 -6.48 -13.72 16.95
C ASP A 271 -5.56 -12.77 17.77
N GLY A 272 -5.98 -12.37 18.98
CA GLY A 272 -5.24 -11.45 19.84
C GLY A 272 -5.10 -10.02 19.30
N ARG A 273 -6.00 -9.58 18.41
CA ARG A 273 -6.01 -8.24 17.81
C ARG A 273 -7.24 -7.45 18.21
N GLY A 274 -7.04 -6.15 18.43
CA GLY A 274 -8.10 -5.21 18.72
C GLY A 274 -8.08 -4.00 17.78
N LEU A 275 -9.26 -3.44 17.52
CA LEU A 275 -9.45 -2.21 16.74
C LEU A 275 -9.43 -1.01 17.69
N ALA A 276 -8.56 -0.05 17.41
CA ALA A 276 -8.55 1.25 18.08
C ALA A 276 -9.27 2.30 17.24
N HIS A 277 -10.00 3.16 17.93
CA HIS A 277 -10.63 4.37 17.43
C HIS A 277 -9.68 5.55 17.63
N GLY A 278 -9.55 6.40 16.63
CA GLY A 278 -8.65 7.54 16.69
C GLY A 278 -9.04 8.63 15.72
N SER A 279 -8.18 9.64 15.63
CA SER A 279 -8.37 10.78 14.75
C SER A 279 -7.20 10.94 13.79
N TYR A 280 -7.51 11.38 12.58
CA TYR A 280 -6.54 11.92 11.64
C TYR A 280 -6.54 13.43 11.75
N GLN A 281 -5.36 14.04 11.67
CA GLN A 281 -5.22 15.50 11.58
C GLN A 281 -4.12 15.88 10.57
N ALA A 282 -4.42 16.81 9.67
CA ALA A 282 -3.43 17.38 8.74
C ALA A 282 -3.82 18.79 8.28
N MET A 283 -2.82 19.61 7.98
CA MET A 283 -3.04 21.00 7.58
C MET A 283 -3.05 21.13 6.05
N PHE A 284 -4.06 21.81 5.53
CA PHE A 284 -4.23 22.08 4.10
C PHE A 284 -4.29 23.58 3.81
N LEU A 285 -3.62 24.00 2.74
CA LEU A 285 -3.81 25.32 2.17
C LEU A 285 -4.95 25.25 1.15
N THR A 286 -5.99 26.03 1.37
CA THR A 286 -7.18 26.08 0.53
C THR A 286 -7.41 27.52 0.04
N LYS A 287 -8.34 27.71 -0.89
CA LYS A 287 -8.76 29.05 -1.34
C LYS A 287 -9.31 29.92 -0.20
N ILE A 288 -9.85 29.31 0.86
CA ILE A 288 -10.42 30.02 2.02
C ILE A 288 -9.33 30.40 3.04
N GLY A 289 -8.15 29.78 2.96
CA GLY A 289 -7.07 29.94 3.92
C GLY A 289 -6.42 28.61 4.31
N ALA A 290 -5.57 28.64 5.34
CA ALA A 290 -5.14 27.43 6.01
C ALA A 290 -6.31 26.79 6.76
N THR A 291 -6.39 25.46 6.70
CA THR A 291 -7.43 24.66 7.35
C THR A 291 -6.83 23.42 7.96
N LEU A 292 -7.42 22.95 9.06
CA LEU A 292 -7.10 21.68 9.70
C LEU A 292 -8.16 20.67 9.27
N ASN A 293 -7.76 19.65 8.51
CA ASN A 293 -8.61 18.52 8.20
C ASN A 293 -8.59 17.54 9.38
N ILE A 294 -9.76 17.20 9.89
CA ILE A 294 -9.91 16.23 10.98
C ILE A 294 -10.87 15.14 10.55
N ASN A 295 -10.50 13.88 10.75
CA ASN A 295 -11.37 12.75 10.41
C ASN A 295 -11.28 11.64 11.46
N SER A 296 -12.32 10.82 11.59
CA SER A 296 -12.23 9.59 12.37
C SER A 296 -11.40 8.55 11.61
N THR A 297 -10.55 7.83 12.35
CA THR A 297 -9.72 6.76 11.80
C THR A 297 -9.73 5.56 12.72
N PHE A 298 -9.43 4.40 12.14
CA PHE A 298 -9.37 3.15 12.86
C PHE A 298 -8.11 2.40 12.45
N THR A 299 -7.44 1.77 13.41
CA THR A 299 -6.29 0.89 13.11
C THR A 299 -6.24 -0.26 14.10
N CYS A 300 -5.58 -1.34 13.70
CA CYS A 300 -5.48 -2.53 14.54
C CYS A 300 -4.20 -2.52 15.38
N PHE A 301 -4.34 -2.90 16.64
CA PHE A 301 -3.28 -3.12 17.60
C PHE A 301 -3.34 -4.56 18.12
N TYR A 302 -2.22 -5.08 18.59
CA TYR A 302 -2.22 -6.31 19.37
C TYR A 302 -2.80 -6.02 20.76
N GLN A 303 -3.67 -6.91 21.23
CA GLN A 303 -4.19 -6.84 22.58
C GLN A 303 -3.09 -7.20 23.58
N PRO A 304 -3.03 -6.56 24.76
CA PRO A 304 -2.02 -6.81 25.78
C PRO A 304 -2.34 -8.08 26.59
N LEU A 305 -2.49 -9.21 25.91
CA LEU A 305 -2.81 -10.50 26.50
C LEU A 305 -1.55 -11.19 27.06
N ASN A 306 -1.73 -12.11 28.00
CA ASN A 306 -0.69 -13.08 28.32
C ASN A 306 -0.32 -13.85 27.05
N LEU A 307 0.95 -14.24 26.90
CA LEU A 307 1.41 -14.93 25.71
C LEU A 307 0.68 -16.26 25.51
N VAL A 308 0.32 -16.98 26.58
CA VAL A 308 -0.46 -18.23 26.48
C VAL A 308 -1.83 -17.95 25.86
N ASP A 309 -2.58 -16.99 26.41
CA ASP A 309 -3.90 -16.61 25.90
C ASP A 309 -3.85 -16.10 24.45
N PHE A 310 -2.86 -15.25 24.15
CA PHE A 310 -2.63 -14.75 22.80
C PHE A 310 -2.42 -15.88 21.78
N LEU A 311 -1.65 -16.91 22.16
CA LEU A 311 -1.39 -18.05 21.30
C LEU A 311 -2.61 -18.96 21.14
N CYS A 312 -3.38 -19.20 22.21
CA CYS A 312 -4.65 -19.91 22.13
C CYS A 312 -5.63 -19.21 21.18
N GLU A 313 -5.77 -17.89 21.28
CA GLU A 313 -6.62 -17.12 20.37
C GLU A 313 -6.14 -17.16 18.93
N TYR A 314 -4.82 -17.07 18.70
CA TYR A 314 -4.25 -17.06 17.36
C TYR A 314 -4.33 -18.43 16.66
N LEU A 315 -4.12 -19.51 17.40
CA LEU A 315 -4.17 -20.89 16.89
C LEU A 315 -5.61 -21.45 16.88
N GLN A 316 -6.53 -20.82 17.61
CA GLN A 316 -7.93 -21.22 17.75
C GLN A 316 -8.12 -22.61 18.40
N HIS A 317 -7.20 -23.00 19.28
CA HIS A 317 -7.34 -24.16 20.16
C HIS A 317 -6.58 -23.92 21.49
N ASP A 318 -6.79 -24.80 22.47
CA ASP A 318 -6.20 -24.69 23.79
C ASP A 318 -4.81 -25.36 23.83
N ILE A 319 -3.75 -24.55 23.81
CA ILE A 319 -2.37 -25.06 23.84
C ILE A 319 -1.99 -25.67 25.19
N ILE A 320 -2.71 -25.35 26.28
CA ILE A 320 -2.43 -25.88 27.61
C ILE A 320 -2.77 -27.38 27.63
N ARG A 321 -3.91 -27.75 27.02
CA ARG A 321 -4.36 -29.13 26.92
C ARG A 321 -3.70 -29.88 25.75
N ASP A 322 -3.69 -29.26 24.57
CA ASP A 322 -3.34 -29.94 23.33
C ASP A 322 -1.84 -29.86 23.00
N GLY A 323 -1.10 -29.02 23.73
CA GLY A 323 0.31 -28.72 23.45
C GLY A 323 0.48 -27.80 22.24
N ILE A 324 1.73 -27.61 21.83
CA ILE A 324 2.08 -26.84 20.63
C ILE A 324 3.21 -27.54 19.87
N ASP A 325 2.95 -27.90 18.62
CA ASP A 325 3.91 -28.66 17.83
C ASP A 325 4.98 -27.76 17.17
N GLU A 326 6.04 -28.37 16.64
CA GLU A 326 7.15 -27.63 16.02
C GLU A 326 6.70 -26.84 14.76
N ARG A 327 5.71 -27.35 14.02
CA ARG A 327 5.20 -26.69 12.81
C ARG A 327 4.44 -25.43 13.17
N GLU A 328 3.64 -25.48 14.23
CA GLU A 328 2.90 -24.35 14.80
C GLU A 328 3.86 -23.30 15.36
N GLN A 329 4.89 -23.72 16.10
CA GLN A 329 5.95 -22.83 16.59
C GLN A 329 6.64 -22.08 15.43
N GLN A 330 7.05 -22.80 14.37
CA GLN A 330 7.65 -22.20 13.18
C GLN A 330 6.65 -21.26 12.46
N LEU A 331 5.37 -21.63 12.39
CA LEU A 331 4.31 -20.82 11.80
C LEU A 331 4.16 -19.49 12.55
N LEU A 332 4.10 -19.53 13.89
CA LEU A 332 3.96 -18.36 14.75
C LEU A 332 5.15 -17.42 14.62
N LEU A 333 6.37 -17.94 14.66
CA LEU A 333 7.58 -17.13 14.48
C LEU A 333 7.60 -16.43 13.12
N ARG A 334 7.23 -17.15 12.06
CA ARG A 334 7.22 -16.63 10.69
C ARG A 334 6.10 -15.62 10.48
N LYS A 335 4.89 -15.90 10.99
CA LYS A 335 3.69 -15.11 10.70
C LYS A 335 3.48 -13.95 11.65
N VAL A 336 3.70 -14.12 12.96
CA VAL A 336 3.20 -13.17 13.98
C VAL A 336 4.22 -12.72 15.03
N LEU A 337 5.01 -13.62 15.65
CA LEU A 337 5.74 -13.30 16.88
C LEU A 337 7.05 -12.51 16.68
N LYS A 338 7.77 -12.72 15.57
CA LYS A 338 9.08 -12.09 15.34
C LYS A 338 9.12 -10.55 15.50
N PRO A 339 8.13 -9.77 15.02
CA PRO A 339 8.12 -8.32 15.21
C PRO A 339 7.55 -7.84 16.56
N ILE A 340 6.96 -8.73 17.37
CA ILE A 340 6.25 -8.37 18.61
C ILE A 340 7.25 -8.21 19.76
N TRP A 341 7.02 -7.18 20.56
CA TRP A 341 7.65 -6.97 21.85
C TRP A 341 6.78 -7.55 22.98
N LEU A 342 7.45 -8.20 23.92
CA LEU A 342 6.87 -8.72 25.16
C LEU A 342 7.26 -7.83 26.33
N GLU A 343 6.40 -7.76 27.33
CA GLU A 343 6.66 -7.24 28.66
C GLU A 343 6.63 -8.38 29.67
N THR A 344 7.48 -8.30 30.70
CA THR A 344 7.53 -9.28 31.78
C THR A 344 7.30 -8.59 33.12
N HIS A 345 6.45 -9.19 33.95
CA HIS A 345 5.99 -8.61 35.22
C HIS A 345 6.42 -9.42 36.46
N HIS A 346 7.24 -10.45 36.29
CA HIS A 346 7.73 -11.29 37.38
C HIS A 346 8.81 -10.61 38.26
N THR A 347 9.30 -9.44 37.86
CA THR A 347 10.20 -8.59 38.64
C THR A 347 9.54 -7.25 38.91
N GLU A 348 9.98 -6.53 39.95
CA GLU A 348 9.53 -5.15 40.24
C GLU A 348 9.68 -4.21 39.04
N SER A 349 10.68 -4.48 38.20
CA SER A 349 10.91 -3.78 36.95
C SER A 349 10.19 -4.46 35.77
N VAL A 350 9.40 -3.69 35.01
CA VAL A 350 8.85 -4.16 33.73
C VAL A 350 9.95 -4.16 32.68
N ARG A 351 10.33 -5.35 32.20
CA ARG A 351 11.35 -5.53 31.16
C ARG A 351 10.73 -5.86 29.81
N LYS A 352 11.36 -5.37 28.74
CA LYS A 352 10.91 -5.55 27.35
C LYS A 352 11.83 -6.47 26.58
N TYR A 353 11.26 -7.44 25.88
CA TYR A 353 12.03 -8.39 25.09
C TYR A 353 11.39 -8.64 23.72
N ARG A 354 12.17 -9.17 22.79
CA ARG A 354 11.66 -9.72 21.52
C ARG A 354 11.83 -11.22 21.53
N ILE A 355 10.89 -11.91 20.91
CA ILE A 355 10.95 -13.36 20.73
C ILE A 355 11.89 -13.67 19.56
N ARG A 356 12.80 -14.60 19.79
CA ARG A 356 13.66 -15.20 18.76
C ARG A 356 13.12 -16.57 18.33
N GLY A 357 12.70 -17.38 19.30
CA GLY A 357 12.33 -18.77 19.09
C GLY A 357 11.60 -19.36 20.29
N PHE A 358 11.50 -20.70 20.28
CA PHE A 358 10.98 -21.49 21.38
C PHE A 358 12.07 -22.44 21.87
N GLY A 359 12.11 -22.68 23.18
CA GLY A 359 12.94 -23.71 23.80
C GLY A 359 12.10 -24.91 24.26
N ALA A 360 12.76 -25.87 24.90
CA ALA A 360 12.09 -26.95 25.63
C ALA A 360 11.14 -26.42 26.74
N SER A 361 10.34 -27.30 27.33
CA SER A 361 9.43 -26.95 28.42
C SER A 361 10.16 -26.38 29.63
N ALA A 362 9.47 -25.62 30.48
CA ALA A 362 10.13 -25.00 31.65
C ALA A 362 10.77 -26.05 32.60
N ARG A 363 10.24 -27.28 32.66
CA ARG A 363 10.85 -28.40 33.41
C ARG A 363 12.09 -28.99 32.75
N GLN A 364 12.12 -29.03 31.41
CA GLN A 364 13.18 -29.69 30.66
C GLN A 364 14.31 -28.74 30.26
N HIS A 365 13.98 -27.46 30.07
CA HIS A 365 14.95 -26.46 29.70
C HIS A 365 15.84 -26.15 30.90
N THR A 366 17.13 -26.48 30.80
CA THR A 366 18.10 -26.27 31.87
C THR A 366 19.20 -25.31 31.44
N PHE A 367 19.76 -24.58 32.39
CA PHE A 367 20.90 -23.68 32.18
C PHE A 367 21.90 -23.82 33.35
N PRO A 368 23.17 -23.44 33.15
CA PRO A 368 24.16 -23.47 34.23
C PRO A 368 23.74 -22.57 35.40
N ARG A 369 23.68 -23.14 36.61
CA ARG A 369 23.45 -22.40 37.84
C ARG A 369 24.64 -21.47 38.06
N MET A 370 24.39 -20.17 38.23
CA MET A 370 25.42 -19.23 38.65
C MET A 370 25.63 -19.40 40.15
N THR A 371 26.52 -20.29 40.56
CA THR A 371 27.08 -20.29 41.91
C THR A 371 28.18 -19.22 42.01
N ASP A 372 28.39 -18.67 43.22
CA ASP A 372 29.48 -17.74 43.47
C ASP A 372 30.82 -18.33 43.03
N ALA A 373 31.67 -17.47 42.46
CA ALA A 373 32.79 -17.77 41.56
C ALA A 373 33.98 -18.61 42.13
N ASN A 374 33.77 -19.44 43.15
CA ASN A 374 34.83 -20.14 43.86
C ASN A 374 34.81 -21.67 43.78
N ASN A 375 34.01 -22.31 42.92
CA ASN A 375 34.14 -23.75 42.73
C ASN A 375 34.05 -24.17 41.27
N ASN A 376 35.13 -24.79 40.82
CA ASN A 376 35.52 -24.84 39.42
C ASN A 376 35.27 -26.20 38.75
N ASP A 377 34.30 -27.04 39.18
CA ASP A 377 34.21 -28.37 38.55
C ASP A 377 32.86 -29.10 38.43
N VAL A 378 31.72 -28.49 38.77
CA VAL A 378 30.42 -28.99 38.26
C VAL A 378 29.50 -27.79 38.05
N GLN A 379 29.23 -27.42 36.79
CA GLN A 379 28.13 -26.50 36.51
C GLN A 379 26.82 -27.24 36.76
N GLU A 380 26.38 -27.25 38.01
CA GLU A 380 25.06 -27.73 38.40
C GLU A 380 24.03 -27.06 37.47
N ARG A 381 23.22 -27.86 36.78
CA ARG A 381 22.24 -27.35 35.82
C ARG A 381 20.90 -27.23 36.53
N GLN A 382 20.31 -26.04 36.47
CA GLN A 382 18.99 -25.78 37.04
C GLN A 382 17.96 -25.67 35.92
N SER A 383 16.75 -26.21 36.12
CA SER A 383 15.66 -26.01 35.18
C SER A 383 15.08 -24.60 35.27
N VAL A 384 14.42 -24.12 34.21
CA VAL A 384 13.72 -22.83 34.26
C VAL A 384 12.63 -22.85 35.33
N TYR A 385 11.92 -23.97 35.50
CA TYR A 385 10.92 -24.13 36.56
C TYR A 385 11.53 -23.97 37.96
N ASP A 386 12.63 -24.69 38.26
CA ASP A 386 13.25 -24.67 39.59
C ASP A 386 13.84 -23.28 39.89
N TYR A 387 14.43 -22.61 38.90
CA TYR A 387 14.92 -21.24 39.07
C TYR A 387 13.81 -20.25 39.39
N PHE A 388 12.65 -20.34 38.72
CA PHE A 388 11.51 -19.46 38.99
C PHE A 388 10.90 -19.74 40.38
N LEU A 389 10.88 -21.01 40.80
CA LEU A 389 10.43 -21.40 42.12
C LEU A 389 11.38 -20.91 43.22
N GLU A 390 12.70 -21.12 43.07
CA GLU A 390 13.69 -20.73 44.07
C GLU A 390 13.88 -19.20 44.16
N LYS A 391 14.08 -18.52 43.02
CA LYS A 391 14.47 -17.11 43.01
C LYS A 391 13.32 -16.14 43.18
N TYR A 392 12.17 -16.46 42.60
CA TYR A 392 11.01 -15.57 42.58
C TYR A 392 9.84 -16.10 43.42
N ASN A 393 10.00 -17.26 44.06
CA ASN A 393 8.92 -17.93 44.80
C ASN A 393 7.65 -18.13 43.95
N MET A 394 7.81 -18.43 42.66
CA MET A 394 6.70 -18.59 41.71
C MET A 394 6.57 -20.04 41.27
N LYS A 395 5.43 -20.65 41.60
CA LYS A 395 5.02 -21.94 41.04
C LYS A 395 4.32 -21.72 39.70
N LEU A 396 5.01 -22.10 38.62
CA LEU A 396 4.48 -22.04 37.26
C LEU A 396 3.24 -22.93 37.10
N GLN A 397 2.17 -22.39 36.52
CA GLN A 397 0.92 -23.11 36.26
C GLN A 397 1.05 -24.03 35.04
N TYR A 398 1.86 -23.61 34.05
CA TYR A 398 2.00 -24.34 32.79
C TYR A 398 3.44 -24.77 32.52
N PRO A 399 4.08 -25.54 33.42
CA PRO A 399 5.51 -25.85 33.34
C PRO A 399 5.88 -26.81 32.20
N ASN A 400 4.88 -27.46 31.59
CA ASN A 400 5.04 -28.36 30.45
C ASN A 400 5.00 -27.62 29.10
N LEU A 401 4.53 -26.37 29.07
CA LEU A 401 4.58 -25.55 27.87
C LEU A 401 6.02 -25.12 27.53
N PRO A 402 6.35 -24.94 26.23
CA PRO A 402 7.68 -24.51 25.82
C PRO A 402 8.03 -23.14 26.41
N THR A 403 9.31 -22.94 26.69
CA THR A 403 9.83 -21.61 27.02
C THR A 403 10.00 -20.76 25.76
N VAL A 404 9.96 -19.44 25.89
CA VAL A 404 10.31 -18.52 24.79
C VAL A 404 11.79 -18.17 24.84
N GLU A 405 12.48 -18.37 23.72
CA GLU A 405 13.83 -17.91 23.51
C GLU A 405 13.80 -16.41 23.16
N LEU A 406 14.49 -15.61 23.95
CA LEU A 406 14.57 -14.17 23.75
C LEU A 406 15.67 -13.80 22.75
N TYR A 407 15.46 -12.70 22.03
CA TYR A 407 16.46 -12.15 21.13
C TYR A 407 17.67 -11.64 21.90
N THR A 408 18.80 -12.31 21.69
CA THR A 408 20.13 -11.87 22.15
C THR A 408 20.86 -11.17 21.01
N PRO A 409 21.47 -9.98 21.22
CA PRO A 409 22.32 -9.32 20.23
C PRO A 409 23.50 -10.20 19.80
N PRO A 410 24.03 -10.05 18.57
CA PRO A 410 25.11 -10.91 18.04
C PRO A 410 26.36 -10.99 18.91
N ASN A 411 26.63 -9.93 19.66
CA ASN A 411 27.82 -9.77 20.50
C ASN A 411 27.71 -10.52 21.85
N LYS A 412 26.60 -11.20 22.11
CA LYS A 412 26.37 -11.99 23.31
C LYS A 412 26.04 -13.42 22.91
N THR A 413 26.72 -14.38 23.54
CA THR A 413 26.57 -15.82 23.28
C THR A 413 25.51 -16.48 24.16
N GLN A 414 25.02 -15.79 25.20
CA GLN A 414 24.04 -16.34 26.14
C GLN A 414 22.61 -16.11 25.65
N PHE A 415 21.87 -17.20 25.48
CA PHE A 415 20.43 -17.16 25.20
C PHE A 415 19.65 -17.13 26.50
N HIS A 416 18.58 -16.33 26.53
CA HIS A 416 17.70 -16.22 27.69
C HIS A 416 16.35 -16.85 27.36
N TYR A 417 15.81 -17.62 28.30
CA TYR A 417 14.55 -18.33 28.15
C TYR A 417 13.59 -17.89 29.27
N LEU A 418 12.33 -17.68 28.92
CA LEU A 418 11.28 -17.35 29.87
C LEU A 418 10.07 -18.29 29.73
N PRO A 419 9.38 -18.64 30.83
CA PRO A 419 8.07 -19.27 30.74
C PRO A 419 7.08 -18.36 30.01
N MET A 420 6.21 -18.94 29.17
CA MET A 420 5.22 -18.18 28.41
C MET A 420 4.26 -17.42 29.32
N GLU A 421 3.85 -18.02 30.45
CA GLU A 421 2.93 -17.39 31.41
C GLU A 421 3.51 -16.14 32.09
N CYS A 422 4.82 -15.93 32.05
CA CYS A 422 5.47 -14.73 32.58
C CYS A 422 5.61 -13.60 31.55
N CYS A 423 5.12 -13.81 30.32
CA CYS A 423 5.25 -12.90 29.20
C CYS A 423 3.88 -12.36 28.77
N THR A 424 3.77 -11.03 28.68
CA THR A 424 2.58 -10.33 28.19
C THR A 424 2.92 -9.61 26.88
N ILE A 425 2.01 -9.58 25.91
CA ILE A 425 2.19 -8.79 24.69
C ILE A 425 2.24 -7.31 25.08
N GLN A 426 3.29 -6.58 24.69
CA GLN A 426 3.38 -5.16 25.01
C GLN A 426 2.18 -4.40 24.40
N ALA A 427 1.50 -3.60 25.21
CA ALA A 427 0.36 -2.80 24.78
C ALA A 427 0.71 -1.80 23.67
N TRP A 428 -0.30 -1.43 22.88
CA TRP A 428 -0.23 -0.37 21.85
C TRP A 428 0.80 -0.64 20.73
N GLN A 429 1.07 -1.91 20.44
CA GLN A 429 1.82 -2.31 19.26
C GLN A 429 0.91 -2.47 18.04
N ARG A 430 1.13 -1.64 17.01
CA ARG A 430 0.31 -1.66 15.79
C ARG A 430 0.51 -2.96 15.02
N SER A 431 -0.58 -3.62 14.66
CA SER A 431 -0.55 -4.77 13.75
C SER A 431 -0.47 -4.29 12.30
N MET A 432 0.66 -4.57 11.65
CA MET A 432 0.90 -4.24 10.23
C MET A 432 0.55 -5.39 9.29
N LYS A 433 0.09 -6.52 9.83
CA LYS A 433 -0.25 -7.70 9.05
C LYS A 433 -1.63 -7.52 8.41
N PRO A 434 -1.85 -8.03 7.19
CA PRO A 434 -3.17 -8.03 6.59
C PRO A 434 -4.22 -8.68 7.50
N LEU A 435 -5.41 -8.10 7.50
CA LEU A 435 -6.58 -8.65 8.20
C LEU A 435 -7.17 -9.81 7.39
N THR A 436 -7.72 -10.79 8.11
CA THR A 436 -8.52 -11.87 7.50
C THR A 436 -9.84 -11.31 6.94
N THR A 437 -10.53 -12.08 6.10
CA THR A 437 -11.83 -11.67 5.57
C THR A 437 -12.87 -11.44 6.67
N ASP A 438 -12.88 -12.28 7.71
CA ASP A 438 -13.76 -12.11 8.88
C ASP A 438 -13.40 -10.85 9.67
N GLN A 439 -12.11 -10.64 9.97
CA GLN A 439 -11.64 -9.42 10.63
C GLN A 439 -12.03 -8.16 9.85
N ARG A 440 -11.87 -8.15 8.52
CA ARG A 440 -12.31 -7.05 7.66
C ARG A 440 -13.81 -6.81 7.79
N ALA A 441 -14.63 -7.86 7.77
CA ALA A 441 -16.07 -7.73 7.93
C ALA A 441 -16.46 -7.15 9.31
N ARG A 442 -15.79 -7.58 10.39
CA ARG A 442 -15.98 -7.01 11.74
C ARG A 442 -15.60 -5.53 11.78
N VAL A 443 -14.45 -5.15 11.20
CA VAL A 443 -14.03 -3.75 11.09
C VAL A 443 -15.05 -2.94 10.29
N THR A 444 -15.49 -3.41 9.13
CA THR A 444 -16.50 -2.73 8.32
C THR A 444 -17.79 -2.52 9.11
N LYS A 445 -18.27 -3.55 9.83
CA LYS A 445 -19.49 -3.45 10.66
C LYS A 445 -19.36 -2.40 11.76
N LYS A 446 -18.17 -2.27 12.38
CA LYS A 446 -17.92 -1.31 13.47
C LYS A 446 -17.62 0.12 12.99
N THR A 447 -17.10 0.29 11.77
CA THR A 447 -16.58 1.59 11.28
C THR A 447 -17.49 2.31 10.28
N VAL A 448 -18.42 1.58 9.65
CA VAL A 448 -19.37 2.15 8.70
C VAL A 448 -20.50 2.85 9.45
N VAL A 449 -20.48 4.17 9.39
CA VAL A 449 -21.50 5.05 9.99
C VAL A 449 -22.09 5.98 8.93
N ARG A 450 -23.30 6.49 9.19
CA ARG A 450 -23.94 7.47 8.30
C ARG A 450 -23.21 8.82 8.36
N PRO A 451 -23.28 9.67 7.31
CA PRO A 451 -22.62 10.97 7.30
C PRO A 451 -22.95 11.87 8.51
N SER A 452 -24.19 11.87 8.99
CA SER A 452 -24.59 12.65 10.18
C SER A 452 -23.91 12.19 11.46
N GLN A 453 -23.78 10.87 11.66
CA GLN A 453 -23.05 10.30 12.78
C GLN A 453 -21.54 10.57 12.67
N ARG A 454 -20.98 10.51 11.45
CA ARG A 454 -19.58 10.87 11.22
C ARG A 454 -19.32 12.35 11.51
N TYR A 455 -20.25 13.23 11.14
CA TYR A 455 -20.18 14.65 11.46
C TYR A 455 -20.10 14.88 12.97
N GLN A 456 -21.03 14.27 13.72
CA GLN A 456 -21.06 14.36 15.19
C GLN A 456 -19.78 13.81 15.83
N ALA A 457 -19.29 12.65 15.38
CA ALA A 457 -18.06 12.06 15.89
C ALA A 457 -16.83 12.96 15.63
N ILE A 458 -16.75 13.63 14.48
CA ILE A 458 -15.65 14.56 14.19
C ILE A 458 -15.78 15.82 15.06
N ALA A 459 -17.00 16.36 15.22
CA ALA A 459 -17.23 17.51 16.10
C ALA A 459 -16.84 17.21 17.56
N GLU A 460 -17.17 16.02 18.07
CA GLU A 460 -16.76 15.55 19.40
C GLU A 460 -15.24 15.42 19.52
N ILE A 461 -14.57 14.86 18.50
CA ILE A 461 -13.10 14.82 18.45
C ILE A 461 -12.54 16.25 18.57
N VAL A 462 -13.04 17.20 17.79
CA VAL A 462 -12.54 18.58 17.83
C VAL A 462 -12.77 19.22 19.20
N HIS A 463 -13.95 19.06 19.76
CA HIS A 463 -14.30 19.57 21.09
C HIS A 463 -13.37 19.02 22.17
N ASN A 464 -13.15 17.71 22.20
CA ASN A 464 -12.29 17.05 23.18
C ASN A 464 -10.81 17.41 23.03
N ARG A 465 -10.37 17.81 21.83
CA ARG A 465 -8.98 18.17 21.55
C ARG A 465 -8.62 19.56 22.06
N GLN A 466 -9.61 20.43 22.31
CA GLN A 466 -9.45 21.77 22.88
C GLN A 466 -8.26 22.54 22.28
N PHE A 467 -8.17 22.60 20.94
CA PHE A 467 -7.00 23.16 20.24
C PHE A 467 -6.65 24.57 20.73
N ASN A 468 -7.65 25.42 20.96
CA ASN A 468 -7.43 26.79 21.40
C ASN A 468 -6.95 26.91 22.86
N GLN A 469 -6.94 25.82 23.63
CA GLN A 469 -6.35 25.74 24.96
C GLN A 469 -4.90 25.22 24.95
N ASP A 470 -4.45 24.67 23.82
CA ASP A 470 -3.12 24.11 23.64
C ASP A 470 -2.04 25.19 23.82
N LYS A 471 -1.10 24.92 24.74
CA LYS A 471 -0.02 25.86 25.07
C LYS A 471 0.87 26.22 23.88
N TYR A 472 1.09 25.28 22.95
CA TYR A 472 1.94 25.53 21.79
C TYR A 472 1.24 26.42 20.76
N LEU A 473 -0.07 26.24 20.57
CA LEU A 473 -0.83 27.09 19.65
C LEU A 473 -1.02 28.50 20.20
N LYS A 474 -1.30 28.64 21.50
CA LYS A 474 -1.41 29.93 22.18
C LYS A 474 -0.14 30.77 22.04
N GLU A 475 1.02 30.17 22.28
CA GLU A 475 2.31 30.88 22.26
C GLU A 475 2.60 31.53 20.90
N ILE A 476 2.30 30.82 19.80
CA ILE A 476 2.53 31.35 18.44
C ILE A 476 1.37 32.21 17.93
N GLY A 477 0.32 32.42 18.72
CA GLY A 477 -0.90 33.14 18.32
C GLY A 477 -1.74 32.43 17.25
N MET A 478 -1.66 31.10 17.17
CA MET A 478 -2.44 30.29 16.23
C MET A 478 -3.73 29.81 16.89
N SER A 479 -4.85 29.87 16.17
CA SER A 479 -6.14 29.32 16.62
C SER A 479 -6.81 28.47 15.55
N VAL A 480 -7.70 27.59 15.99
CA VAL A 480 -8.56 26.77 15.12
C VAL A 480 -10.00 27.16 15.41
N ASP A 481 -10.76 27.47 14.37
CA ASP A 481 -12.21 27.62 14.49
C ASP A 481 -12.82 26.24 14.76
N ASP A 482 -13.08 25.95 16.03
CA ASP A 482 -13.46 24.63 16.54
C ASP A 482 -14.96 24.47 16.77
N GLN A 483 -15.76 25.50 16.43
CA GLN A 483 -17.20 25.52 16.63
C GLN A 483 -17.94 24.84 15.48
N GLU A 484 -17.58 25.17 14.23
CA GLU A 484 -18.27 24.64 13.06
C GLU A 484 -17.30 24.14 11.99
N MET A 485 -17.74 23.07 11.33
CA MET A 485 -17.13 22.57 10.11
C MET A 485 -17.35 23.56 8.97
N LEU A 486 -16.33 23.76 8.12
CA LEU A 486 -16.43 24.66 6.99
C LEU A 486 -17.56 24.26 6.02
N ILE A 487 -18.47 25.20 5.79
CA ILE A 487 -19.52 25.11 4.77
C ILE A 487 -18.97 25.60 3.44
N VAL A 488 -19.17 24.80 2.39
CA VAL A 488 -18.77 25.12 1.03
C VAL A 488 -19.95 25.02 0.06
N GLN A 489 -19.89 25.82 -1.00
CA GLN A 489 -20.85 25.77 -2.08
C GLN A 489 -20.50 24.65 -3.06
N GLY A 490 -21.31 23.60 -3.10
CA GLY A 490 -21.25 22.49 -4.04
C GLY A 490 -22.19 22.67 -5.24
N ARG A 491 -22.04 21.76 -6.22
CA ARG A 491 -22.89 21.66 -7.41
C ARG A 491 -23.30 20.21 -7.68
N LEU A 492 -24.59 19.97 -7.85
CA LEU A 492 -25.15 18.68 -8.26
C LEU A 492 -25.24 18.64 -9.79
N ILE A 493 -24.36 17.88 -10.43
CA ILE A 493 -24.33 17.72 -11.89
C ILE A 493 -25.42 16.71 -12.31
N ALA A 494 -26.11 17.00 -13.41
CA ALA A 494 -27.12 16.10 -13.96
C ALA A 494 -26.47 14.74 -14.34
N PRO A 495 -27.13 13.61 -14.06
CA PRO A 495 -26.59 12.31 -14.41
C PRO A 495 -26.51 12.13 -15.93
N PRO A 496 -25.54 11.34 -16.43
CA PRO A 496 -25.46 11.04 -17.86
C PRO A 496 -26.62 10.14 -18.30
N GLU A 497 -26.91 10.15 -19.60
CA GLU A 497 -27.85 9.21 -20.22
C GLU A 497 -27.11 7.91 -20.59
N ILE A 498 -27.65 6.76 -20.13
CA ILE A 498 -27.11 5.44 -20.47
C ILE A 498 -28.06 4.74 -21.42
N LYS A 499 -27.55 4.36 -22.58
CA LYS A 499 -28.29 3.70 -23.66
C LYS A 499 -28.13 2.18 -23.60
N TYR A 500 -29.26 1.47 -23.69
CA TYR A 500 -29.37 0.02 -23.84
C TYR A 500 -30.23 -0.33 -25.08
N ILE A 501 -30.36 -1.62 -25.39
CA ILE A 501 -31.24 -2.11 -26.46
C ILE A 501 -32.60 -2.53 -25.89
N SER A 502 -33.67 -2.02 -26.49
CA SER A 502 -35.06 -2.31 -26.17
C SER A 502 -35.60 -3.49 -26.99
N GLY A 503 -36.51 -4.26 -26.38
CA GLY A 503 -37.34 -5.25 -27.05
C GLY A 503 -36.63 -6.54 -27.50
N ARG A 504 -37.41 -7.49 -28.04
CA ARG A 504 -36.89 -8.74 -28.63
C ARG A 504 -36.27 -8.52 -30.02
N ASP A 505 -36.67 -7.45 -30.71
CA ASP A 505 -36.27 -7.15 -32.09
C ASP A 505 -34.83 -6.65 -32.22
N GLY A 506 -34.20 -6.26 -31.09
CA GLY A 506 -32.77 -5.93 -31.02
C GLY A 506 -32.34 -4.66 -31.76
N ARG A 507 -33.29 -3.82 -32.21
CA ARG A 507 -33.03 -2.68 -33.11
C ARG A 507 -33.28 -1.29 -32.52
N SER A 508 -34.00 -1.18 -31.39
CA SER A 508 -34.37 0.11 -30.82
C SER A 508 -33.54 0.45 -29.58
N GLU A 509 -32.96 1.65 -29.52
CA GLU A 509 -32.26 2.13 -28.31
C GLU A 509 -33.24 2.65 -27.25
N VAL A 510 -32.94 2.42 -25.98
CA VAL A 510 -33.66 2.97 -24.83
C VAL A 510 -32.68 3.61 -23.84
N VAL A 511 -33.06 4.77 -23.31
CA VAL A 511 -32.29 5.49 -22.29
C VAL A 511 -32.79 5.10 -20.90
N GLU A 512 -31.89 4.58 -20.07
CA GLU A 512 -32.19 4.29 -18.67
C GLU A 512 -32.14 5.55 -17.82
N ARG A 513 -33.11 5.69 -16.92
CA ARG A 513 -33.17 6.80 -15.97
C ARG A 513 -32.27 6.51 -14.77
N ILE A 514 -31.28 7.37 -14.56
CA ILE A 514 -30.41 7.32 -13.37
C ILE A 514 -31.03 8.15 -12.25
N ASN A 515 -31.18 7.55 -11.08
CA ASN A 515 -31.62 8.22 -9.86
C ASN A 515 -30.55 8.10 -8.77
N ILE A 516 -30.00 9.23 -8.33
CA ILE A 516 -28.92 9.30 -7.30
C ILE A 516 -27.78 8.29 -7.61
N GLY A 517 -27.31 8.30 -8.86
CA GLY A 517 -26.23 7.43 -9.33
C GLY A 517 -26.59 5.94 -9.42
N LYS A 518 -27.87 5.56 -9.30
CA LYS A 518 -28.34 4.17 -9.39
C LYS A 518 -29.37 4.02 -10.51
N TRP A 519 -29.33 2.88 -11.18
CA TRP A 519 -30.37 2.44 -12.13
C TRP A 519 -30.43 0.90 -12.10
N ASN A 520 -31.55 0.35 -12.55
CA ASN A 520 -31.70 -1.09 -12.72
C ASN A 520 -31.54 -1.45 -14.19
N ILE A 521 -30.86 -2.55 -14.49
CA ILE A 521 -30.70 -2.99 -15.87
C ILE A 521 -31.90 -3.84 -16.26
N ARG A 522 -32.89 -3.24 -16.94
CA ARG A 522 -34.09 -3.96 -17.39
C ARG A 522 -33.99 -4.42 -18.85
N ASN A 523 -33.11 -3.77 -19.60
CA ASN A 523 -33.00 -3.88 -21.04
C ASN A 523 -31.80 -4.73 -21.48
N ARG A 524 -31.77 -5.09 -22.76
CA ARG A 524 -30.70 -5.91 -23.35
C ARG A 524 -29.40 -5.12 -23.46
N PHE A 525 -28.27 -5.83 -23.38
CA PHE A 525 -26.96 -5.23 -23.57
C PHE A 525 -26.75 -4.78 -25.01
N GLN A 526 -25.94 -3.74 -25.19
CA GLN A 526 -25.61 -3.15 -26.50
C GLN A 526 -24.90 -4.14 -27.43
N LYS A 527 -24.00 -4.95 -26.88
CA LYS A 527 -23.29 -5.99 -27.62
C LYS A 527 -23.08 -7.20 -26.74
N THR A 528 -23.55 -8.34 -27.19
CA THR A 528 -23.33 -9.66 -26.58
C THR A 528 -22.59 -10.56 -27.55
N ARG A 529 -22.09 -11.69 -27.05
CA ARG A 529 -21.42 -12.72 -27.85
C ARG A 529 -22.23 -14.02 -27.78
N HIS A 530 -22.30 -14.73 -28.90
CA HIS A 530 -22.84 -16.09 -28.95
C HIS A 530 -21.84 -17.06 -28.33
N ILE A 531 -22.25 -17.84 -27.33
CA ILE A 531 -21.38 -18.77 -26.60
C ILE A 531 -21.88 -20.18 -26.83
N LYS A 532 -21.09 -20.98 -27.55
CA LYS A 532 -21.45 -22.34 -27.97
C LYS A 532 -21.06 -23.38 -26.92
N ARG A 533 -19.92 -23.18 -26.25
CA ARG A 533 -19.38 -24.15 -25.28
C ARG A 533 -18.88 -23.45 -24.04
N TRP A 534 -19.45 -23.83 -22.90
CA TRP A 534 -19.04 -23.33 -21.59
C TRP A 534 -19.06 -24.46 -20.56
N ALA A 535 -18.36 -24.23 -19.46
CA ALA A 535 -18.25 -25.21 -18.38
C ALA A 535 -18.52 -24.56 -17.03
N CYS A 536 -19.04 -25.34 -16.09
CA CYS A 536 -19.14 -24.97 -14.69
C CYS A 536 -18.39 -25.98 -13.83
N VAL A 537 -17.42 -25.49 -13.05
CA VAL A 537 -16.52 -26.29 -12.23
C VAL A 537 -16.70 -25.91 -10.77
N MET A 538 -17.16 -26.85 -9.95
CA MET A 538 -17.21 -26.67 -8.51
C MET A 538 -15.85 -27.04 -7.90
N VAL A 539 -15.25 -26.12 -7.15
CA VAL A 539 -13.96 -26.32 -6.46
C VAL A 539 -14.18 -26.25 -4.97
N SER A 540 -13.90 -27.35 -4.27
CA SER A 540 -14.17 -27.48 -2.84
C SER A 540 -12.96 -28.03 -2.07
N THR A 541 -12.77 -27.58 -0.83
CA THR A 541 -11.77 -28.16 0.08
C THR A 541 -12.16 -29.54 0.59
N GLN A 542 -13.45 -29.76 0.80
CA GLN A 542 -14.03 -31.04 1.18
C GLN A 542 -14.93 -31.56 0.05
N LYS A 543 -15.21 -32.87 0.04
CA LYS A 543 -16.15 -33.45 -0.93
C LYS A 543 -17.53 -32.79 -0.72
N PRO A 544 -18.12 -32.17 -1.76
CA PRO A 544 -19.39 -31.49 -1.59
C PRO A 544 -20.50 -32.48 -1.23
N ASN A 545 -21.37 -32.10 -0.30
CA ASN A 545 -22.52 -32.89 0.08
C ASN A 545 -23.68 -32.72 -0.93
N GLN A 546 -24.72 -33.53 -0.81
CA GLN A 546 -25.85 -33.53 -1.75
C GLN A 546 -26.58 -32.18 -1.81
N TYR A 547 -26.69 -31.48 -0.68
CA TYR A 547 -27.28 -30.14 -0.61
C TYR A 547 -26.46 -29.11 -1.40
N GLN A 548 -25.12 -29.16 -1.28
CA GLN A 548 -24.26 -28.24 -2.01
C GLN A 548 -24.31 -28.49 -3.53
N LEU A 549 -24.38 -29.76 -3.94
CA LEU A 549 -24.53 -30.14 -5.34
C LEU A 549 -25.89 -29.70 -5.91
N SER A 550 -26.99 -29.87 -5.16
CA SER A 550 -28.31 -29.46 -5.63
C SER A 550 -28.43 -27.96 -5.81
N ILE A 551 -27.88 -27.16 -4.89
CA ILE A 551 -27.84 -25.69 -5.03
C ILE A 551 -26.99 -25.26 -6.22
N ALA A 552 -25.83 -25.89 -6.43
CA ALA A 552 -24.99 -25.59 -7.59
C ALA A 552 -25.71 -25.95 -8.91
N GLN A 553 -26.44 -27.06 -8.94
CA GLN A 553 -27.22 -27.47 -10.09
C GLN A 553 -28.36 -26.49 -10.38
N GLN A 554 -29.17 -26.12 -9.39
CA GLN A 554 -30.22 -25.09 -9.54
C GLN A 554 -29.65 -23.77 -10.07
N PHE A 555 -28.50 -23.35 -9.56
CA PHE A 555 -27.82 -22.14 -10.04
C PHE A 555 -27.44 -22.24 -11.52
N VAL A 556 -26.90 -23.39 -11.94
CA VAL A 556 -26.46 -23.64 -13.31
C VAL A 556 -27.63 -23.74 -14.29
N GLU A 557 -28.69 -24.46 -13.92
CA GLU A 557 -29.90 -24.61 -14.73
C GLU A 557 -30.61 -23.26 -14.93
N HIS A 558 -30.59 -22.39 -13.90
CA HIS A 558 -31.22 -21.07 -13.98
C HIS A 558 -30.39 -20.02 -14.74
N PHE A 559 -29.08 -20.22 -14.84
CA PHE A 559 -28.16 -19.23 -15.43
C PHE A 559 -28.47 -18.89 -16.90
N PRO A 560 -28.65 -19.86 -17.82
CA PRO A 560 -29.05 -19.61 -19.21
C PRO A 560 -30.32 -18.75 -19.33
N HIS A 561 -31.34 -19.03 -18.52
CA HIS A 561 -32.61 -18.30 -18.56
C HIS A 561 -32.48 -16.82 -18.20
N VAL A 562 -31.57 -16.47 -17.30
CA VAL A 562 -31.34 -15.07 -16.92
C VAL A 562 -30.45 -14.36 -17.95
N ILE A 563 -29.40 -15.01 -18.45
CA ILE A 563 -28.46 -14.37 -19.38
C ILE A 563 -29.08 -14.07 -20.75
N GLU A 564 -30.01 -14.92 -21.22
CA GLU A 564 -30.77 -14.70 -22.46
C GLU A 564 -31.64 -13.44 -22.44
N ARG A 565 -32.16 -13.07 -21.26
CA ARG A 565 -32.94 -11.81 -21.09
C ARG A 565 -32.11 -10.58 -21.45
N PHE A 566 -30.79 -10.65 -21.28
CA PHE A 566 -29.85 -9.57 -21.63
C PHE A 566 -29.37 -9.63 -23.09
N GLY A 567 -29.89 -10.55 -23.90
CA GLY A 567 -29.60 -10.66 -25.33
C GLY A 567 -28.45 -11.61 -25.68
N PHE A 568 -28.05 -12.51 -24.78
CA PHE A 568 -27.11 -13.58 -25.10
C PHE A 568 -27.80 -14.73 -25.83
N CYS A 569 -27.02 -15.42 -26.65
CA CYS A 569 -27.31 -16.78 -27.08
C CYS A 569 -26.34 -17.70 -26.36
N PHE A 570 -26.86 -18.61 -25.55
CA PHE A 570 -26.10 -19.39 -24.59
C PHE A 570 -26.56 -20.84 -24.60
N GLU A 571 -25.64 -21.78 -24.75
CA GLU A 571 -25.99 -23.20 -24.70
C GLU A 571 -26.53 -23.56 -23.29
N PRO A 572 -27.74 -24.13 -23.16
CA PRO A 572 -28.34 -24.38 -21.84
C PRO A 572 -27.57 -25.42 -21.01
N ASN A 573 -26.87 -26.35 -21.66
CA ASN A 573 -26.19 -27.46 -21.00
C ASN A 573 -24.67 -27.25 -20.91
N PRO A 574 -24.11 -26.83 -19.76
CA PRO A 574 -22.67 -26.76 -19.59
C PRO A 574 -22.04 -28.13 -19.36
N ILE A 575 -20.72 -28.18 -19.57
CA ILE A 575 -19.88 -29.23 -18.99
C ILE A 575 -19.81 -29.01 -17.48
N MET A 576 -20.39 -29.92 -16.70
CA MET A 576 -20.36 -29.90 -15.23
C MET A 576 -19.22 -30.76 -14.69
N LYS A 577 -18.37 -30.20 -13.83
CA LYS A 577 -17.28 -30.92 -13.15
C LYS A 577 -17.17 -30.51 -11.68
N SER A 578 -16.58 -31.38 -10.87
CA SER A 578 -16.25 -31.11 -9.46
C SER A 578 -14.82 -31.54 -9.19
N ASP A 579 -14.00 -30.62 -8.72
CA ASP A 579 -12.58 -30.84 -8.46
C ASP A 579 -12.22 -30.42 -7.02
N PRO A 580 -11.25 -31.10 -6.38
CA PRO A 580 -10.74 -30.65 -5.11
C PRO A 580 -9.91 -29.36 -5.30
N ALA A 581 -9.83 -28.57 -4.23
CA ALA A 581 -9.08 -27.32 -4.16
C ALA A 581 -7.55 -27.52 -4.17
N VAL A 582 -7.02 -28.12 -5.24
CA VAL A 582 -5.60 -28.45 -5.43
C VAL A 582 -5.09 -27.75 -6.70
N PRO A 583 -4.02 -26.95 -6.63
CA PRO A 583 -3.53 -26.17 -7.77
C PRO A 583 -3.30 -26.96 -9.06
N GLN A 584 -2.67 -28.14 -8.96
CA GLN A 584 -2.37 -28.98 -10.13
C GLN A 584 -3.65 -29.47 -10.82
N LYS A 585 -4.64 -29.94 -10.05
CA LYS A 585 -5.91 -30.41 -10.62
C LYS A 585 -6.68 -29.30 -11.32
N ILE A 586 -6.60 -28.07 -10.82
CA ILE A 586 -7.20 -26.90 -11.46
C ILE A 586 -6.52 -26.60 -12.80
N HIS A 587 -5.19 -26.71 -12.86
CA HIS A 587 -4.43 -26.57 -14.11
C HIS A 587 -4.88 -27.62 -15.14
N ASP A 588 -4.86 -28.89 -14.75
CA ASP A 588 -5.19 -30.00 -15.64
C ASP A 588 -6.64 -29.89 -16.15
N ARG A 589 -7.57 -29.49 -15.28
CA ARG A 589 -8.97 -29.22 -15.66
C ARG A 589 -9.08 -28.09 -16.68
N LEU A 590 -8.39 -26.97 -16.47
CA LEU A 590 -8.43 -25.84 -17.39
C LEU A 590 -7.85 -26.21 -18.75
N GLN A 591 -6.81 -27.06 -18.77
CA GLN A 591 -6.24 -27.59 -20.01
C GLN A 591 -7.22 -28.49 -20.75
N GLU A 592 -7.85 -29.46 -20.07
CA GLU A 592 -8.90 -30.33 -20.65
C GLU A 592 -10.04 -29.49 -21.26
N LEU A 593 -10.50 -28.46 -20.55
CA LEU A 593 -11.57 -27.57 -21.04
C LEU A 593 -11.13 -26.69 -22.22
N LYS A 594 -9.85 -26.32 -22.27
CA LYS A 594 -9.29 -25.59 -23.42
C LYS A 594 -9.26 -26.47 -24.66
N GLU A 595 -8.84 -27.72 -24.52
CA GLU A 595 -8.83 -28.74 -25.59
C GLU A 595 -10.27 -29.07 -26.05
N ALA A 596 -11.23 -29.08 -25.13
CA ALA A 596 -12.66 -29.19 -25.43
C ALA A 596 -13.26 -27.93 -26.10
N ASN A 597 -12.45 -26.91 -26.40
CA ASN A 597 -12.87 -25.65 -27.00
C ASN A 597 -13.96 -24.92 -26.21
N CYS A 598 -13.88 -24.95 -24.87
CA CYS A 598 -14.71 -24.10 -24.02
C CYS A 598 -14.29 -22.63 -24.15
N GLU A 599 -15.26 -21.76 -24.38
CA GLU A 599 -15.02 -20.31 -24.49
C GLU A 599 -14.93 -19.64 -23.12
N VAL A 600 -15.63 -20.20 -22.13
CA VAL A 600 -15.72 -19.64 -20.78
C VAL A 600 -15.95 -20.71 -19.73
N VAL A 601 -15.31 -20.52 -18.56
CA VAL A 601 -15.43 -21.41 -17.40
C VAL A 601 -15.91 -20.64 -16.18
N LEU A 602 -17.02 -21.10 -15.60
CA LEU A 602 -17.61 -20.60 -14.36
C LEU A 602 -17.18 -21.47 -13.19
N PHE A 603 -16.44 -20.91 -12.24
CA PHE A 603 -15.97 -21.60 -11.05
C PHE A 603 -16.86 -21.28 -9.85
N ILE A 604 -17.44 -22.31 -9.23
CA ILE A 604 -18.12 -22.21 -7.94
C ILE A 604 -17.13 -22.60 -6.85
N LEU A 605 -16.76 -21.62 -6.03
CA LEU A 605 -15.74 -21.75 -4.99
C LEU A 605 -16.41 -22.02 -3.64
N ASN A 606 -16.09 -23.14 -3.00
CA ASN A 606 -16.71 -23.56 -1.74
C ASN A 606 -15.66 -23.81 -0.64
N GLY A 607 -15.61 -22.92 0.36
CA GLY A 607 -14.68 -23.04 1.48
C GLY A 607 -13.21 -22.99 1.08
N VAL A 608 -12.88 -22.32 -0.04
CA VAL A 608 -11.52 -22.22 -0.57
C VAL A 608 -10.86 -20.91 -0.18
N GLY A 609 -9.55 -20.96 0.06
CA GLY A 609 -8.73 -19.78 0.32
C GLY A 609 -8.43 -18.96 -0.93
N GLU A 610 -7.88 -17.76 -0.72
CA GLU A 610 -7.51 -16.80 -1.78
C GLU A 610 -6.46 -17.36 -2.77
N ASP A 611 -5.62 -18.29 -2.32
CA ASP A 611 -4.55 -18.89 -3.14
C ASP A 611 -5.10 -19.71 -4.32
N ILE A 612 -6.23 -20.38 -4.14
CA ILE A 612 -6.91 -21.13 -5.20
C ILE A 612 -7.50 -20.20 -6.24
N TYR A 613 -8.10 -19.08 -5.81
CA TYR A 613 -8.57 -18.05 -6.72
C TYR A 613 -7.42 -17.49 -7.58
N LYS A 614 -6.26 -17.19 -6.97
CA LYS A 614 -5.07 -16.73 -7.69
C LYS A 614 -4.59 -17.76 -8.70
N THR A 615 -4.61 -19.03 -8.33
CA THR A 615 -4.23 -20.15 -9.20
C THR A 615 -5.12 -20.25 -10.44
N ILE A 616 -6.45 -20.17 -10.26
CA ILE A 616 -7.42 -20.16 -11.37
C ILE A 616 -7.12 -18.99 -12.32
N LYS A 617 -6.85 -17.79 -11.78
CA LYS A 617 -6.58 -16.61 -12.60
C LYS A 617 -5.24 -16.70 -13.33
N TYR A 618 -4.22 -17.25 -12.69
CA TYR A 618 -2.91 -17.46 -13.31
C TYR A 618 -2.98 -18.44 -14.48
N PHE A 619 -3.52 -19.64 -14.26
CA PHE A 619 -3.59 -20.63 -15.33
C PHE A 619 -4.62 -20.26 -16.40
N GLY A 620 -5.78 -19.77 -16.00
CA GLY A 620 -6.85 -19.40 -16.93
C GLY A 620 -6.49 -18.20 -17.79
N ASN A 621 -6.22 -17.05 -17.17
CA ASN A 621 -6.07 -15.79 -17.91
C ASN A 621 -4.66 -15.63 -18.51
N HIS A 622 -3.60 -16.09 -17.83
CA HIS A 622 -2.22 -15.82 -18.24
C HIS A 622 -1.59 -16.97 -19.03
N LYS A 623 -1.78 -18.23 -18.63
CA LYS A 623 -1.15 -19.38 -19.33
C LYS A 623 -1.97 -19.90 -20.52
N LEU A 624 -3.28 -20.13 -20.34
CA LEU A 624 -4.11 -20.83 -21.32
C LEU A 624 -4.99 -19.90 -22.16
N GLY A 625 -5.19 -18.65 -21.71
CA GLY A 625 -6.04 -17.66 -22.39
C GLY A 625 -7.50 -18.11 -22.49
N ILE A 626 -8.03 -18.71 -21.43
CA ILE A 626 -9.46 -19.08 -21.33
C ILE A 626 -10.16 -18.12 -20.36
N VAL A 627 -11.35 -17.65 -20.72
CA VAL A 627 -12.09 -16.70 -19.89
C VAL A 627 -12.62 -17.38 -18.64
N THR A 628 -12.27 -16.87 -17.47
CA THR A 628 -12.71 -17.44 -16.19
C THR A 628 -13.57 -16.47 -15.37
N GLN A 629 -14.70 -16.95 -14.86
CA GLN A 629 -15.54 -16.25 -13.88
C GLN A 629 -15.63 -17.08 -12.61
N CYS A 630 -15.50 -16.45 -11.44
CA CYS A 630 -15.58 -17.15 -10.15
C CYS A 630 -16.77 -16.60 -9.36
N THR A 631 -17.43 -17.46 -8.60
CA THR A 631 -18.51 -17.14 -7.68
C THR A 631 -18.34 -17.94 -6.39
N ASP A 632 -18.71 -17.36 -5.25
CA ASP A 632 -18.65 -18.02 -3.95
C ASP A 632 -19.95 -18.81 -3.72
N PHE A 633 -19.83 -20.08 -3.35
CA PHE A 633 -20.96 -20.93 -3.00
C PHE A 633 -21.83 -20.30 -1.89
N VAL A 634 -21.20 -19.69 -0.88
CA VAL A 634 -21.93 -19.05 0.23
C VAL A 634 -22.78 -17.89 -0.27
N ALA A 635 -22.29 -17.14 -1.26
CA ALA A 635 -23.04 -16.03 -1.86
C ALA A 635 -24.23 -16.53 -2.70
N ILE A 636 -24.09 -17.65 -3.39
CA ILE A 636 -25.19 -18.30 -4.12
C ILE A 636 -26.26 -18.78 -3.13
N ALA A 637 -25.86 -19.58 -2.13
CA ALA A 637 -26.77 -20.16 -1.16
C ALA A 637 -27.57 -19.08 -0.40
N LYS A 638 -26.93 -17.97 -0.01
CA LYS A 638 -27.59 -16.84 0.65
C LYS A 638 -28.63 -16.13 -0.24
N ASN A 639 -28.41 -16.11 -1.55
CA ASN A 639 -29.25 -15.39 -2.51
C ASN A 639 -30.14 -16.32 -3.34
N ILE A 640 -30.33 -17.57 -2.93
CA ILE A 640 -31.10 -18.56 -3.73
C ILE A 640 -32.52 -18.06 -4.04
N ASN A 641 -33.17 -17.39 -3.09
CA ASN A 641 -34.51 -16.80 -3.27
C ASN A 641 -34.52 -15.49 -4.08
N LYS A 642 -33.35 -14.91 -4.37
CA LYS A 642 -33.17 -13.65 -5.13
C LYS A 642 -32.14 -13.82 -6.23
N LEU A 643 -32.11 -15.01 -6.83
CA LEU A 643 -31.03 -15.42 -7.70
C LEU A 643 -30.92 -14.55 -8.96
N ASP A 644 -32.05 -14.09 -9.52
CA ASP A 644 -32.08 -13.17 -10.67
C ASP A 644 -31.25 -11.89 -10.43
N MET A 645 -31.39 -11.28 -9.24
CA MET A 645 -30.64 -10.05 -8.90
C MET A 645 -29.14 -10.33 -8.76
N TYR A 646 -28.78 -11.47 -8.19
CA TYR A 646 -27.39 -11.89 -8.06
C TYR A 646 -26.77 -12.15 -9.45
N LEU A 647 -27.49 -12.89 -10.30
CA LEU A 647 -27.09 -13.23 -11.65
C LEU A 647 -26.98 -12.02 -12.57
N GLN A 648 -27.86 -11.03 -12.44
CA GLN A 648 -27.78 -9.78 -13.19
C GLN A 648 -26.43 -9.06 -13.02
N ASN A 649 -25.88 -9.05 -11.80
CA ASN A 649 -24.55 -8.49 -11.54
C ASN A 649 -23.41 -9.39 -12.09
N LEU A 650 -23.59 -10.70 -12.02
CA LEU A 650 -22.65 -11.66 -12.56
C LEU A 650 -22.54 -11.57 -14.09
N VAL A 651 -23.68 -11.47 -14.77
CA VAL A 651 -23.82 -11.39 -16.23
C VAL A 651 -23.17 -10.13 -16.81
N GLN A 652 -23.22 -9.00 -16.10
CA GLN A 652 -22.49 -7.79 -16.51
C GLN A 652 -20.97 -8.01 -16.59
N LYS A 653 -20.40 -8.71 -15.60
CA LYS A 653 -18.96 -9.04 -15.58
C LYS A 653 -18.61 -10.09 -16.64
N PHE A 654 -19.54 -11.00 -16.87
CA PHE A 654 -19.42 -12.04 -17.88
C PHE A 654 -19.34 -11.44 -19.29
N ASN A 655 -20.27 -10.55 -19.65
CA ASN A 655 -20.27 -9.87 -20.95
C ASN A 655 -18.99 -9.06 -21.19
N ALA A 656 -18.56 -8.29 -20.19
CA ALA A 656 -17.36 -7.45 -20.30
C ALA A 656 -16.10 -8.29 -20.59
N LYS A 657 -15.96 -9.46 -19.95
CA LYS A 657 -14.82 -10.37 -20.17
C LYS A 657 -14.80 -11.02 -21.55
N LEU A 658 -15.96 -11.13 -22.19
CA LEU A 658 -16.10 -11.70 -23.53
C LEU A 658 -15.96 -10.66 -24.64
N GLY A 659 -15.66 -9.40 -24.27
CA GLY A 659 -15.56 -8.29 -25.22
C GLY A 659 -16.92 -7.75 -25.68
N GLY A 660 -17.98 -7.96 -24.91
CA GLY A 660 -19.28 -7.32 -25.11
C GLY A 660 -19.32 -5.87 -24.63
N ILE A 661 -20.47 -5.22 -24.81
CA ILE A 661 -20.77 -3.86 -24.37
C ILE A 661 -22.10 -3.91 -23.62
N ASN A 662 -22.12 -3.54 -22.34
CA ASN A 662 -23.34 -3.58 -21.52
C ASN A 662 -24.27 -2.43 -21.87
N GLY A 663 -23.89 -1.21 -21.53
CA GLY A 663 -24.58 0.02 -21.88
C GLY A 663 -23.58 1.08 -22.34
N MET A 664 -24.07 2.05 -23.10
CA MET A 664 -23.24 3.12 -23.68
C MET A 664 -23.64 4.48 -23.12
N VAL A 665 -22.64 5.32 -22.82
CA VAL A 665 -22.86 6.71 -22.42
C VAL A 665 -22.73 7.61 -23.65
N SER A 666 -23.60 8.61 -23.79
CA SER A 666 -23.47 9.60 -24.86
C SER A 666 -22.32 10.58 -24.57
N LEU A 667 -21.12 10.28 -25.10
CA LEU A 667 -19.91 11.11 -24.93
C LEU A 667 -20.06 12.54 -25.45
N ALA A 668 -20.74 12.73 -26.59
CA ALA A 668 -20.96 14.05 -27.19
C ALA A 668 -21.80 15.00 -26.31
N ARG A 669 -22.70 14.46 -25.47
CA ARG A 669 -23.43 15.25 -24.45
C ARG A 669 -22.63 15.39 -23.14
N ALA A 670 -21.75 14.44 -22.85
CA ALA A 670 -20.98 14.41 -21.61
C ALA A 670 -19.72 15.29 -21.64
N LEU A 671 -19.08 15.44 -22.80
CA LEU A 671 -17.82 16.16 -22.97
C LEU A 671 -18.07 17.52 -23.62
N THR A 672 -18.43 18.52 -22.82
CA THR A 672 -18.44 19.99 -23.12
C THR A 672 -19.18 20.47 -24.38
N SER A 673 -19.77 21.66 -24.30
CA SER A 673 -20.40 22.36 -25.44
C SER A 673 -19.46 22.69 -26.61
N SER A 674 -18.14 22.51 -26.46
CA SER A 674 -17.11 22.78 -27.45
C SER A 674 -16.60 21.54 -28.20
N SER A 675 -17.11 20.34 -27.91
CA SER A 675 -16.70 19.13 -28.64
C SER A 675 -17.44 19.05 -29.98
N THR A 676 -16.69 18.84 -31.05
CA THR A 676 -17.25 18.63 -32.40
C THR A 676 -17.45 17.14 -32.66
N LYS A 677 -18.26 16.78 -33.68
CA LYS A 677 -18.42 15.37 -34.09
C LYS A 677 -17.12 14.72 -34.57
N ASP A 678 -16.13 15.54 -34.94
CA ASP A 678 -14.83 15.10 -35.44
C ASP A 678 -13.82 14.82 -34.31
N ASP A 679 -14.20 15.05 -33.04
CA ASP A 679 -13.35 14.76 -31.89
C ASP A 679 -13.39 13.28 -31.48
N ILE A 680 -12.24 12.62 -31.63
CA ILE A 680 -12.00 11.23 -31.28
C ILE A 680 -11.17 11.18 -29.99
N PHE A 681 -11.84 10.90 -28.89
CA PHE A 681 -11.23 10.80 -27.58
C PHE A 681 -10.68 9.40 -27.29
N MET A 682 -9.51 9.34 -26.66
CA MET A 682 -8.99 8.15 -26.01
C MET A 682 -8.74 8.43 -24.53
N PHE A 683 -9.29 7.57 -23.67
CA PHE A 683 -9.17 7.67 -22.22
C PHE A 683 -8.16 6.66 -21.70
N PHE A 684 -7.19 7.16 -20.94
CA PHE A 684 -6.23 6.35 -20.22
C PHE A 684 -6.53 6.38 -18.72
N GLY A 685 -6.27 5.26 -18.05
CA GLY A 685 -6.24 5.15 -16.60
C GLY A 685 -4.93 4.49 -16.18
N ALA A 686 -4.28 4.99 -15.14
CA ALA A 686 -2.99 4.46 -14.69
C ALA A 686 -2.88 4.44 -13.16
N ASP A 687 -2.49 3.29 -12.62
CA ASP A 687 -2.29 3.05 -11.19
C ASP A 687 -0.98 2.29 -10.93
N VAL A 688 -0.40 2.49 -9.75
CA VAL A 688 0.78 1.76 -9.26
C VAL A 688 0.47 1.16 -7.90
N THR A 689 0.43 -0.17 -7.86
CA THR A 689 0.24 -0.92 -6.62
C THR A 689 1.60 -1.29 -6.01
N HIS A 690 1.79 -0.98 -4.72
CA HIS A 690 2.96 -1.41 -3.94
C HIS A 690 2.63 -2.61 -3.06
N THR A 691 3.56 -3.56 -2.95
CA THR A 691 3.40 -4.66 -1.98
C THR A 691 3.86 -4.23 -0.59
N THR A 692 3.00 -4.42 0.42
CA THR A 692 3.21 -3.90 1.79
C THR A 692 4.14 -4.74 2.67
N CYS A 693 4.58 -5.91 2.19
CA CYS A 693 5.11 -6.97 3.07
C CYS A 693 6.56 -7.43 2.77
N SER A 694 7.25 -6.92 1.75
CA SER A 694 8.65 -7.27 1.50
C SER A 694 9.39 -6.17 0.73
N ARG A 695 10.64 -5.90 1.10
CA ARG A 695 11.53 -4.96 0.39
C ARG A 695 11.97 -5.47 -0.98
N ASP A 696 11.83 -6.77 -1.23
CA ASP A 696 12.35 -7.44 -2.43
C ASP A 696 11.27 -7.64 -3.52
N LYS A 697 10.03 -7.21 -3.26
CA LYS A 697 8.93 -7.36 -4.22
C LYS A 697 8.78 -6.07 -5.06
N PRO A 698 8.62 -6.18 -6.39
CA PRO A 698 8.46 -5.02 -7.25
C PRO A 698 7.15 -4.28 -6.95
N SER A 699 7.07 -3.02 -7.38
CA SER A 699 5.79 -2.35 -7.56
C SER A 699 5.21 -2.77 -8.92
N THR A 700 3.89 -2.80 -9.05
CA THR A 700 3.21 -3.17 -10.30
C THR A 700 2.50 -1.94 -10.84
N ALA A 701 2.92 -1.47 -12.02
CA ALA A 701 2.25 -0.41 -12.74
C ALA A 701 1.24 -1.01 -13.73
N ALA A 702 0.02 -0.48 -13.76
CA ALA A 702 -1.01 -0.88 -14.70
C ALA A 702 -1.53 0.35 -15.44
N VAL A 703 -1.55 0.28 -16.77
CA VAL A 703 -2.08 1.32 -17.65
C VAL A 703 -3.18 0.72 -18.50
N ILE A 704 -4.36 1.32 -18.49
CA ILE A 704 -5.48 0.98 -19.34
C ILE A 704 -5.73 2.08 -20.36
N GLY A 705 -6.22 1.71 -21.54
CA GLY A 705 -6.61 2.65 -22.59
C GLY A 705 -7.92 2.20 -23.24
N SER A 706 -8.85 3.13 -23.45
CA SER A 706 -10.05 2.87 -24.24
C SER A 706 -9.65 2.51 -25.67
N ILE A 707 -10.23 1.47 -26.26
CA ILE A 707 -9.87 1.00 -27.60
C ILE A 707 -10.94 1.29 -28.66
N ASP A 708 -12.16 1.63 -28.26
CA ASP A 708 -13.28 1.97 -29.13
C ASP A 708 -13.60 3.46 -29.09
N SER A 709 -14.14 3.98 -30.20
CA SER A 709 -14.63 5.36 -30.30
C SER A 709 -15.73 5.71 -29.29
N THR A 710 -16.42 4.70 -28.74
CA THR A 710 -17.46 4.87 -27.72
C THR A 710 -16.94 4.80 -26.28
N SER A 711 -15.62 4.61 -26.10
CA SER A 711 -14.93 4.56 -24.81
C SER A 711 -15.51 3.57 -23.78
N THR A 712 -16.06 2.45 -24.25
CA THR A 712 -16.69 1.41 -23.42
C THR A 712 -15.79 0.20 -23.18
N GLN A 713 -14.83 -0.04 -24.08
CA GLN A 713 -13.92 -1.18 -24.04
C GLN A 713 -12.52 -0.69 -23.76
N TYR A 714 -11.83 -1.37 -22.83
CA TYR A 714 -10.48 -1.00 -22.41
C TYR A 714 -9.53 -2.18 -22.59
N ALA A 715 -8.34 -1.89 -23.11
CA ALA A 715 -7.21 -2.79 -23.06
C ALA A 715 -6.28 -2.39 -21.92
N SER A 716 -5.55 -3.36 -21.37
CA SER A 716 -4.58 -3.12 -20.29
C SER A 716 -3.16 -3.51 -20.69
N ARG A 717 -2.21 -2.84 -20.08
CA ARG A 717 -0.79 -3.18 -20.05
C ARG A 717 -0.31 -3.09 -18.61
N VAL A 718 0.56 -4.01 -18.24
CA VAL A 718 1.07 -4.13 -16.86
C VAL A 718 2.58 -4.29 -16.94
N SER A 719 3.30 -3.56 -16.09
CA SER A 719 4.75 -3.63 -15.97
C SER A 719 5.13 -3.83 -14.51
N GLU A 720 6.09 -4.70 -14.26
CA GLU A 720 6.78 -4.76 -12.97
C GLU A 720 7.88 -3.72 -12.92
N GLN A 721 8.04 -3.04 -11.79
CA GLN A 721 9.06 -2.02 -11.62
C GLN A 721 9.80 -2.16 -10.30
N TYR A 722 11.11 -2.31 -10.41
CA TYR A 722 12.01 -2.46 -9.26
C TYR A 722 12.55 -1.10 -8.82
N PRO A 723 12.50 -0.80 -7.51
CA PRO A 723 13.16 0.35 -6.94
C PRO A 723 14.69 0.20 -7.02
N ALA A 724 15.41 1.33 -7.12
CA ALA A 724 16.87 1.32 -6.96
C ALA A 724 17.24 0.96 -5.51
N ARG A 725 18.45 0.40 -5.30
CA ARG A 725 18.96 -0.06 -3.99
C ARG A 725 18.65 0.97 -2.88
N GLY A 726 17.90 0.54 -1.86
CA GLY A 726 17.55 1.35 -0.68
C GLY A 726 16.18 2.03 -0.70
N ARG A 727 15.40 1.96 -1.80
CA ARG A 727 13.99 2.40 -1.83
C ARG A 727 13.04 1.21 -1.78
N ILE A 728 11.90 1.40 -1.13
CA ILE A 728 10.89 0.34 -0.91
C ILE A 728 9.89 0.28 -2.07
N SER A 729 9.58 1.43 -2.67
CA SER A 729 8.59 1.53 -3.74
C SER A 729 9.00 2.55 -4.80
N LEU A 730 8.39 2.43 -5.97
CA LEU A 730 8.54 3.38 -7.07
C LEU A 730 7.16 3.79 -7.54
N GLU A 731 6.82 5.08 -7.44
CA GLU A 731 5.51 5.63 -7.84
C GLU A 731 5.45 5.99 -9.33
N ILE A 732 6.60 6.34 -9.92
CA ILE A 732 6.69 6.79 -11.30
C ILE A 732 6.64 5.57 -12.22
N ILE A 733 5.77 5.60 -13.22
CA ILE A 733 5.64 4.54 -14.21
C ILE A 733 6.80 4.62 -15.21
N LYS A 734 7.76 3.71 -15.08
CA LYS A 734 8.96 3.70 -15.94
C LYS A 734 8.66 3.33 -17.39
N ASP A 735 7.83 2.32 -17.59
CA ASP A 735 7.56 1.76 -18.92
C ASP A 735 6.31 2.37 -19.60
N LEU A 736 5.93 3.59 -19.18
CA LEU A 736 4.73 4.25 -19.71
C LEU A 736 4.81 4.45 -21.23
N TYR A 737 6.02 4.70 -21.75
CA TYR A 737 6.24 4.87 -23.17
C TYR A 737 5.76 3.66 -24.00
N GLN A 738 6.27 2.46 -23.68
CA GLN A 738 5.90 1.25 -24.42
C GLN A 738 4.42 0.90 -24.21
N MET A 739 3.96 0.97 -22.96
CA MET A 739 2.56 0.69 -22.64
C MET A 739 1.60 1.62 -23.39
N ALA A 740 1.90 2.91 -23.49
CA ALA A 740 1.10 3.87 -24.24
C ALA A 740 1.18 3.63 -25.75
N THR A 741 2.36 3.36 -26.30
CA THR A 741 2.55 3.03 -27.73
C THR A 741 1.71 1.82 -28.14
N ASP A 742 1.72 0.75 -27.34
CA ASP A 742 0.91 -0.44 -27.58
C ASP A 742 -0.59 -0.13 -27.61
N LEU A 743 -1.07 0.65 -26.63
CA LEU A 743 -2.48 1.01 -26.53
C LEU A 743 -2.92 1.92 -27.69
N LEU A 744 -2.06 2.86 -28.12
CA LEU A 744 -2.31 3.72 -29.28
C LEU A 744 -2.40 2.90 -30.57
N LYS A 745 -1.51 1.93 -30.77
CA LYS A 745 -1.54 1.02 -31.93
C LYS A 745 -2.82 0.19 -31.93
N LEU A 746 -3.23 -0.36 -30.78
CA LEU A 746 -4.48 -1.11 -30.65
C LEU A 746 -5.71 -0.25 -30.97
N PHE A 747 -5.72 1.01 -30.53
CA PHE A 747 -6.77 1.96 -30.88
C PHE A 747 -6.82 2.20 -32.39
N ALA A 748 -5.68 2.46 -33.02
CA ALA A 748 -5.59 2.72 -34.45
C ALA A 748 -6.00 1.50 -35.30
N GLN A 749 -5.59 0.30 -34.90
CA GLN A 749 -5.99 -0.96 -35.56
C GLN A 749 -7.51 -1.15 -35.54
N LYS A 750 -8.18 -0.73 -34.47
CA LYS A 750 -9.62 -0.95 -34.29
C LYS A 750 -10.49 0.13 -34.92
N ASN A 751 -10.06 1.40 -34.86
CA ASN A 751 -10.84 2.54 -35.36
C ASN A 751 -10.36 3.05 -36.73
N GLY A 752 -9.26 2.51 -37.27
CA GLY A 752 -8.66 2.96 -38.54
C GLY A 752 -7.97 4.33 -38.47
N CYS A 753 -7.93 4.97 -37.30
CA CYS A 753 -7.33 6.28 -37.08
C CYS A 753 -6.81 6.41 -35.64
N PHE A 754 -5.88 7.33 -35.42
CA PHE A 754 -5.40 7.69 -34.10
C PHE A 754 -6.36 8.67 -33.41
N PRO A 755 -6.41 8.70 -32.06
CA PRO A 755 -7.24 9.66 -31.35
C PRO A 755 -6.72 11.08 -31.56
N ASN A 756 -7.63 12.04 -31.67
CA ASN A 756 -7.28 13.45 -31.79
C ASN A 756 -7.26 14.17 -30.42
N LYS A 757 -7.69 13.51 -29.33
CA LYS A 757 -7.68 14.01 -27.96
C LYS A 757 -7.42 12.85 -26.97
N ILE A 758 -6.48 13.04 -26.04
CA ILE A 758 -6.15 12.04 -25.01
C ILE A 758 -6.43 12.58 -23.61
N VAL A 759 -7.20 11.85 -22.81
CA VAL A 759 -7.46 12.15 -21.39
C VAL A 759 -6.76 11.10 -20.53
N PHE A 760 -5.96 11.51 -19.55
CA PHE A 760 -5.10 10.58 -18.77
C PHE A 760 -5.38 10.69 -17.26
N TYR A 761 -6.12 9.72 -16.72
CA TYR A 761 -6.39 9.62 -15.30
C TYR A 761 -5.24 8.88 -14.59
N ARG A 762 -4.52 9.54 -13.67
CA ARG A 762 -3.42 8.95 -12.91
C ARG A 762 -3.77 8.89 -11.42
N ASP A 763 -3.92 7.68 -10.89
CA ASP A 763 -4.37 7.42 -9.51
C ASP A 763 -3.19 7.32 -8.51
N GLY A 764 -3.40 7.61 -7.22
CA GLY A 764 -2.43 7.29 -6.16
C GLY A 764 -1.16 8.15 -6.08
N VAL A 765 -1.10 9.30 -6.76
CA VAL A 765 0.07 10.18 -6.73
C VAL A 765 -0.04 11.22 -5.60
N ASP A 766 0.92 11.22 -4.69
CA ASP A 766 1.03 12.27 -3.66
C ASP A 766 1.50 13.62 -4.24
N ASP A 767 1.09 14.74 -3.61
CA ASP A 767 1.59 16.11 -3.87
C ASP A 767 3.13 16.19 -4.01
N GLY A 768 3.83 15.34 -3.26
CA GLY A 768 5.28 15.18 -3.27
C GLY A 768 5.88 14.85 -4.64
N HIS A 769 5.12 14.14 -5.47
CA HIS A 769 5.55 13.48 -6.70
C HIS A 769 5.02 14.13 -7.99
N PHE A 770 4.09 15.10 -7.91
CA PHE A 770 3.47 15.73 -9.10
C PHE A 770 4.47 16.21 -10.14
N GLN A 771 5.47 16.99 -9.73
CA GLN A 771 6.45 17.50 -10.68
C GLN A 771 7.22 16.37 -11.37
N LYS A 772 7.54 15.30 -10.64
CA LYS A 772 8.23 14.14 -11.21
C LYS A 772 7.35 13.33 -12.17
N VAL A 773 6.05 13.24 -11.90
CA VAL A 773 5.09 12.60 -12.81
C VAL A 773 4.97 13.42 -14.10
N LEU A 774 4.84 14.74 -14.01
CA LEU A 774 4.83 15.61 -15.19
C LEU A 774 6.14 15.51 -15.99
N ASP A 775 7.29 15.55 -15.32
CA ASP A 775 8.58 15.52 -16.01
C ASP A 775 8.89 14.18 -16.68
N ASN A 776 8.41 13.05 -16.13
CA ASN A 776 8.72 11.72 -16.66
C ASN A 776 7.56 11.12 -17.46
N GLU A 777 6.37 11.02 -16.86
CA GLU A 777 5.23 10.31 -17.45
C GLU A 777 4.61 11.08 -18.61
N LEU A 778 4.37 12.40 -18.45
CA LEU A 778 3.84 13.19 -19.55
C LEU A 778 4.82 13.27 -20.73
N ARG A 779 6.13 13.42 -20.46
CA ARG A 779 7.13 13.36 -21.54
C ARG A 779 7.12 12.00 -22.25
N ALA A 780 7.01 10.90 -21.51
CA ALA A 780 6.90 9.56 -22.09
C ALA A 780 5.65 9.42 -22.98
N LEU A 781 4.49 9.90 -22.53
CA LEU A 781 3.26 9.89 -23.32
C LEU A 781 3.39 10.75 -24.59
N GLN A 782 3.96 11.96 -24.48
CA GLN A 782 4.22 12.84 -25.63
C GLN A 782 5.15 12.19 -26.67
N ASN A 783 6.19 11.48 -26.20
CA ASN A 783 7.12 10.80 -27.07
C ASN A 783 6.45 9.62 -27.79
N ALA A 784 5.65 8.81 -27.09
CA ALA A 784 4.88 7.72 -27.68
C ALA A 784 3.94 8.23 -28.79
N CYS A 785 3.30 9.37 -28.56
CA CYS A 785 2.44 10.02 -29.54
C CYS A 785 3.20 10.49 -30.79
N LYS A 786 4.37 11.14 -30.61
CA LYS A 786 5.20 11.63 -31.71
C LYS A 786 5.73 10.51 -32.60
N GLU A 787 6.15 9.38 -32.02
CA GLU A 787 6.62 8.22 -32.79
C GLU A 787 5.52 7.66 -33.68
N ASN A 788 4.32 7.44 -33.12
CA ASN A 788 3.21 6.84 -33.86
C ASN A 788 2.62 7.78 -34.93
N LEU A 789 2.69 9.10 -34.71
CA LEU A 789 2.33 10.12 -35.70
C LEU A 789 3.19 10.05 -36.97
N ASN A 790 4.48 9.73 -36.84
CA ASN A 790 5.38 9.60 -37.99
C ASN A 790 5.06 8.39 -38.87
N TYR A 791 4.35 7.39 -38.33
CA TYR A 791 4.00 6.15 -39.02
C TYR A 791 2.84 6.32 -40.02
N PHE A 792 2.00 7.37 -39.87
CA PHE A 792 0.88 7.65 -40.77
C PHE A 792 0.86 9.14 -41.14
N LYS A 793 1.48 9.48 -42.28
CA LYS A 793 1.36 10.82 -42.90
C LYS A 793 -0.12 11.11 -43.18
N ARG A 794 -0.76 11.98 -42.38
CA ARG A 794 -1.86 12.93 -42.73
C ARG A 794 -2.84 13.30 -41.58
N GLN A 795 -2.44 13.37 -40.30
CA GLN A 795 -3.35 13.97 -39.28
C GLN A 795 -2.62 14.88 -38.27
N LYS A 796 -3.13 16.12 -38.12
CA LYS A 796 -2.77 17.01 -37.00
C LYS A 796 -3.55 16.54 -35.77
N ILE A 797 -2.90 15.89 -34.83
CA ILE A 797 -3.51 15.55 -33.54
C ILE A 797 -3.41 16.77 -32.61
N GLY A 798 -4.55 17.25 -32.11
CA GLY A 798 -4.60 18.15 -30.96
C GLY A 798 -4.32 17.38 -29.68
N TRP A 799 -3.77 18.00 -28.65
CA TRP A 799 -3.55 17.30 -27.38
C TRP A 799 -4.13 18.14 -26.25
N THR A 800 -4.90 17.51 -25.38
CA THR A 800 -5.34 18.14 -24.13
C THR A 800 -5.21 17.10 -23.03
N LEU A 801 -4.03 17.05 -22.42
CA LEU A 801 -3.78 16.21 -21.27
C LEU A 801 -4.49 16.80 -20.05
N TYR A 802 -5.55 16.14 -19.61
CA TYR A 802 -6.08 16.33 -18.26
C TYR A 802 -5.45 15.29 -17.35
N VAL A 803 -4.54 15.71 -16.47
CA VAL A 803 -4.11 14.90 -15.32
C VAL A 803 -5.16 15.11 -14.25
N SER A 804 -6.14 14.21 -14.19
CA SER A 804 -7.09 14.20 -13.09
C SER A 804 -6.47 13.44 -11.92
N LEU A 805 -6.29 14.16 -10.81
CA LEU A 805 -5.90 13.65 -9.51
C LEU A 805 -7.19 13.29 -8.76
N PHE A 806 -7.32 12.05 -8.29
CA PHE A 806 -8.29 11.69 -7.27
C PHE A 806 -7.58 11.43 -5.95
#